data_AF-A0AAV3Z7C2-F1
#
_entry.id   AF-A0AAV3Z7C2-F1
#
_cell.length_a   1.000
_cell.length_b   1.000
_cell.length_c   1.000
_cell.angle_alpha   90.00
_cell.angle_beta   90.00
_cell.angle_gamma   90.00
#
_symmetry.space_group_name_H-M   'P 1'
#
loop_
_entity.id
_entity.type
_entity.pdbx_description
1 polymer ?
#
loop_
_entity_poly.entity_id
_entity_poly.type
_entity_poly.pdbx_seq_one_letter_code
_entity_poly.pdbx_strand_id
1 'polypeptide(L)'
;MRRETQNLRWRLLHTAMILVVTFGSGQGEVPCPGRCRSCVSGEADCSRKSLSTPPSLFPPNTTVINLERNRIRVLGSRTFTRLPSLEELKVAGNRISILSNDAFGYINLGRNQIRRLGENDLAPLINLHSVDLRSNLISSVHPRAFKELTSLRYLYMSNNPIVRMPLMEFGSQVLQMVDMSRCQLAAIPKPLPASVTDLRLGHNSITQVNQTDLSSVTDLQILSLNDNQMTFFADRAITHLTQLSELFLRNNRMVYIPRNLPNALKMLYMDGNNIQEIQAGVFGSESELVSLSLQSNAINSIQPNTFAGMSFLDTINFQNNQIMALETDAFVDLPSLTTLMFSNNPLQRIADGAFRNLGRLERLYMVYIMTEEDVQLEYNFLPEMLRLQSLNLMGSPGLAESLMNILPEGHLTPLGELQSLDISYNTLQFIPPRVRELFPNVTSIPLDSNPLRCTHALAWLQDWMEEDGSTVTFYKAEEPMCHTPLRLRGRTLSSISSDEWADESEIGILTQTDDASVRNAAGFGGGMARDQPPEARKPEKGAKVKAYSKKYRGRDERDKKQAKKKAWHNEIELAKSERKSKKVKDVQKGKFPEKKSSESEQRSAVGKPTAQASLVEERAKLLNRAKAGKMKRKGRKGGMKGGKRRRGQRARKDRKGKGKKGKGRNRRRKEKKNRPSKKDRERKRRRRITTYKSKRGGGEEEDGEDDDDDNDDDDDDDDDDDNNLALV
;
A
#
# COMPACT_ATOMS: atom_id res chain seq x y z
N MET A 1 10.72 92.98 -11.27
CA MET A 1 11.60 91.85 -10.88
C MET A 1 10.84 90.66 -10.25
N ARG A 2 9.86 90.05 -10.94
CA ARG A 2 9.28 88.72 -10.54
C ARG A 2 8.84 87.84 -11.72
N ARG A 3 9.17 88.20 -12.97
CA ARG A 3 8.88 87.43 -14.19
C ARG A 3 10.11 86.93 -14.96
N GLU A 4 11.28 87.54 -14.79
CA GLU A 4 12.49 87.14 -15.52
C GLU A 4 13.21 85.91 -14.92
N THR A 5 13.04 85.65 -13.63
CA THR A 5 13.66 84.51 -12.93
C THR A 5 13.06 83.14 -13.29
N GLN A 6 11.95 83.09 -14.04
CA GLN A 6 11.38 81.82 -14.54
C GLN A 6 11.94 81.37 -15.90
N ASN A 7 12.29 82.30 -16.79
CA ASN A 7 12.73 81.96 -18.16
C ASN A 7 14.15 81.37 -18.22
N LEU A 8 15.01 81.63 -17.22
CA LEU A 8 16.36 81.05 -17.18
C LEU A 8 16.35 79.57 -16.75
N ARG A 9 15.41 79.16 -15.88
CA ARG A 9 15.28 77.75 -15.45
C ARG A 9 14.83 76.82 -16.57
N TRP A 10 13.93 77.27 -17.44
CA TRP A 10 13.46 76.46 -18.58
C TRP A 10 14.54 76.25 -19.66
N ARG A 11 15.42 77.23 -19.90
CA ARG A 11 16.49 77.10 -20.91
C ARG A 11 17.59 76.11 -20.49
N LEU A 12 17.88 75.97 -19.20
CA LEU A 12 18.80 74.92 -18.71
C LEU A 12 18.18 73.51 -18.71
N LEU A 13 16.85 73.40 -18.54
CA LEU A 13 16.16 72.11 -18.62
C LEU A 13 16.07 71.55 -20.05
N HIS A 14 15.91 72.41 -21.07
CA HIS A 14 15.88 71.93 -22.46
C HIS A 14 17.26 71.54 -23.00
N THR A 15 18.36 72.23 -22.65
CA THR A 15 19.70 71.79 -23.06
C THR A 15 20.10 70.47 -22.38
N ALA A 16 19.68 70.25 -21.14
CA ALA A 16 19.87 68.96 -20.45
C ALA A 16 19.08 67.80 -21.08
N MET A 17 17.87 68.05 -21.61
CA MET A 17 17.07 66.99 -22.26
C MET A 17 17.60 66.60 -23.65
N ILE A 18 18.18 67.52 -24.42
CA ILE A 18 18.61 67.24 -25.79
C ILE A 18 19.94 66.44 -25.84
N LEU A 19 20.79 66.56 -24.81
CA LEU A 19 22.07 65.84 -24.73
C LEU A 19 21.99 64.37 -24.23
N VAL A 20 20.79 63.83 -24.03
CA VAL A 20 20.57 62.43 -23.62
C VAL A 20 19.98 61.57 -24.76
N VAL A 21 19.64 62.18 -25.90
CA VAL A 21 19.00 61.48 -27.04
C VAL A 21 20.01 60.92 -28.07
N THR A 22 21.31 61.23 -27.92
CA THR A 22 22.37 60.81 -28.85
C THR A 22 23.52 60.00 -28.22
N PHE A 23 23.20 59.17 -27.22
CA PHE A 23 23.97 57.93 -26.97
C PHE A 23 23.03 56.73 -27.11
N GLY A 24 23.46 55.73 -27.89
CA GLY A 24 22.55 54.76 -28.49
C GLY A 24 22.04 53.68 -27.54
N SER A 25 20.83 53.19 -27.85
CA SER A 25 20.33 51.81 -27.65
C SER A 25 20.88 50.99 -26.48
N GLY A 26 20.95 51.57 -25.29
CA GLY A 26 21.31 50.88 -24.05
C GLY A 26 20.09 50.30 -23.35
N GLN A 27 19.52 49.21 -23.84
CA GLN A 27 18.69 48.38 -22.97
C GLN A 27 19.61 47.79 -21.89
N GLY A 28 19.52 48.34 -20.67
CA GLY A 28 20.20 47.81 -19.50
C GLY A 28 19.56 46.49 -19.08
N GLU A 29 19.83 45.41 -19.84
CA GLU A 29 19.51 44.04 -19.43
C GLU A 29 20.11 43.82 -18.03
N VAL A 30 19.26 43.59 -17.03
CA VAL A 30 19.71 43.31 -15.67
C VAL A 30 20.50 41.99 -15.74
N PRO A 31 21.83 42.00 -15.55
CA PRO A 31 22.65 40.85 -15.88
C PRO A 31 22.34 39.70 -14.93
N CYS A 32 22.46 38.47 -15.43
CA CYS A 32 22.25 37.27 -14.62
C CYS A 32 23.17 37.32 -13.37
N PRO A 33 22.64 37.22 -12.13
CA PRO A 33 23.43 37.35 -10.92
C PRO A 33 24.62 36.38 -10.91
N GLY A 34 25.85 36.91 -10.91
CA GLY A 34 27.07 36.18 -11.31
C GLY A 34 27.48 34.96 -10.48
N ARG A 35 26.80 34.66 -9.37
CA ARG A 35 26.96 33.37 -8.66
C ARG A 35 26.12 32.25 -9.28
N CYS A 36 25.08 32.58 -10.04
CA CYS A 36 24.23 31.63 -10.75
C CYS A 36 24.94 31.02 -11.96
N ARG A 37 24.31 30.08 -12.67
CA ARG A 37 24.88 29.34 -13.80
C ARG A 37 24.39 29.86 -15.14
N SER A 38 23.13 30.27 -15.19
CA SER A 38 22.45 30.75 -16.39
C SER A 38 21.16 31.48 -15.99
N CYS A 39 20.70 32.39 -16.85
CA CYS A 39 19.38 33.01 -16.80
C CYS A 39 18.74 32.98 -18.20
N VAL A 40 18.81 31.82 -18.87
CA VAL A 40 18.33 31.62 -20.24
C VAL A 40 16.84 31.25 -20.22
N SER A 41 16.09 31.74 -21.20
CA SER A 41 14.65 31.43 -21.39
C SER A 41 13.76 31.68 -20.15
N GLY A 42 14.17 32.60 -19.27
CA GLY A 42 13.44 32.95 -18.05
C GLY A 42 13.72 32.07 -16.83
N GLU A 43 14.54 31.00 -16.91
CA GLU A 43 14.99 30.24 -15.73
C GLU A 43 16.36 30.70 -15.23
N ALA A 44 16.41 31.20 -14.00
CA ALA A 44 17.64 31.55 -13.29
C ALA A 44 18.13 30.40 -12.38
N ASP A 45 19.11 29.62 -12.84
CA ASP A 45 19.71 28.51 -12.06
C ASP A 45 20.85 28.99 -11.16
N CYS A 46 20.58 29.10 -9.87
CA CYS A 46 21.56 29.36 -8.82
C CYS A 46 21.71 28.16 -7.86
N SER A 47 21.32 26.97 -8.29
CA SER A 47 21.29 25.78 -7.43
C SER A 47 22.71 25.32 -7.04
N ARG A 48 22.84 24.77 -5.82
CA ARG A 48 24.10 24.21 -5.26
C ARG A 48 25.29 25.17 -5.15
N LYS A 49 25.08 26.49 -5.28
CA LYS A 49 26.12 27.54 -5.18
C LYS A 49 26.52 27.90 -3.73
N SER A 50 26.10 27.10 -2.74
CA SER A 50 26.30 27.31 -1.29
C SER A 50 25.82 28.66 -0.72
N LEU A 51 24.84 29.30 -1.37
CA LEU A 51 24.36 30.64 -1.00
C LEU A 51 23.72 30.68 0.40
N SER A 52 24.05 31.70 1.18
CA SER A 52 23.45 31.99 2.50
C SER A 52 22.16 32.82 2.43
N THR A 53 22.02 33.62 1.36
CA THR A 53 20.86 34.45 1.01
C THR A 53 20.53 34.28 -0.47
N PRO A 54 19.31 34.61 -0.92
CA PRO A 54 19.04 34.79 -2.35
C PRO A 54 19.92 35.91 -2.96
N PRO A 55 20.23 35.86 -4.27
CA PRO A 55 20.67 37.03 -5.02
C PRO A 55 19.64 38.18 -4.94
N SER A 56 20.11 39.43 -4.99
CA SER A 56 19.28 40.63 -4.83
C SER A 56 18.68 41.19 -6.12
N LEU A 57 19.16 40.74 -7.29
CA LEU A 57 18.72 41.18 -8.61
C LEU A 57 18.65 39.99 -9.57
N PHE A 58 17.62 39.96 -10.38
CA PHE A 58 17.37 38.97 -11.45
C PHE A 58 16.80 39.71 -12.68
N PRO A 59 16.92 39.16 -13.90
CA PRO A 59 16.26 39.69 -15.09
C PRO A 59 14.74 39.86 -14.87
N PRO A 60 14.11 40.96 -15.31
CA PRO A 60 12.69 41.24 -15.03
C PRO A 60 11.73 40.25 -15.71
N ASN A 61 12.19 39.53 -16.74
CA ASN A 61 11.50 38.45 -17.45
C ASN A 61 11.74 37.04 -16.85
N THR A 62 12.34 36.94 -15.65
CA THR A 62 12.56 35.65 -14.99
C THR A 62 11.23 35.03 -14.56
N THR A 63 10.86 33.91 -15.18
CA THR A 63 9.64 33.13 -14.89
C THR A 63 9.87 32.02 -13.87
N VAL A 64 11.12 31.58 -13.71
CA VAL A 64 11.50 30.49 -12.81
C VAL A 64 12.79 30.84 -12.08
N ILE A 65 12.79 30.77 -10.74
CA ILE A 65 14.01 30.93 -9.93
C ILE A 65 14.35 29.60 -9.25
N ASN A 66 15.57 29.12 -9.48
CA ASN A 66 16.08 27.89 -8.90
C ASN A 66 17.23 28.15 -7.91
N LEU A 67 16.91 28.08 -6.62
CA LEU A 67 17.84 28.21 -5.50
C LEU A 67 18.06 26.86 -4.77
N GLU A 68 17.75 25.72 -5.40
CA GLU A 68 17.85 24.39 -4.76
C GLU A 68 19.21 24.13 -4.08
N ARG A 69 19.19 23.47 -2.92
CA ARG A 69 20.37 22.90 -2.25
C ARG A 69 21.46 23.93 -1.94
N ASN A 70 21.06 25.14 -1.59
CA ASN A 70 21.92 26.16 -1.02
C ASN A 70 21.85 26.08 0.53
N ARG A 71 22.26 27.14 1.23
CA ARG A 71 22.32 27.24 2.70
C ARG A 71 21.35 28.30 3.25
N ILE A 72 20.38 28.73 2.43
CA ILE A 72 19.51 29.90 2.69
C ILE A 72 18.63 29.65 3.92
N ARG A 73 18.62 30.60 4.87
CA ARG A 73 17.83 30.51 6.12
C ARG A 73 16.51 31.29 6.10
N VAL A 74 16.46 32.36 5.31
CA VAL A 74 15.38 33.35 5.26
C VAL A 74 15.13 33.69 3.79
N LEU A 75 13.86 33.72 3.38
CA LEU A 75 13.42 34.49 2.22
C LEU A 75 12.93 35.82 2.76
N GLY A 76 13.61 36.91 2.42
CA GLY A 76 13.41 38.23 3.03
C GLY A 76 12.37 39.08 2.29
N SER A 77 11.78 40.05 2.97
CA SER A 77 10.76 40.92 2.39
C SER A 77 11.25 41.62 1.11
N ARG A 78 10.44 41.60 0.06
CA ARG A 78 10.69 42.28 -1.22
C ARG A 78 11.84 41.71 -2.06
N THR A 79 12.31 40.49 -1.75
CA THR A 79 13.40 39.83 -2.51
C THR A 79 13.01 39.59 -3.97
N PHE A 80 11.75 39.24 -4.23
CA PHE A 80 11.26 38.86 -5.55
C PHE A 80 10.07 39.73 -6.02
N THR A 81 9.51 40.62 -5.18
CA THR A 81 8.41 41.55 -5.53
C THR A 81 8.66 42.45 -6.76
N ARG A 82 9.88 42.49 -7.32
CA ARG A 82 10.22 43.21 -8.55
C ARG A 82 10.18 42.34 -9.83
N LEU A 83 9.72 41.10 -9.73
CA LEU A 83 9.71 40.11 -10.82
C LEU A 83 8.26 39.77 -11.21
N PRO A 84 7.62 40.58 -12.08
CA PRO A 84 6.19 40.47 -12.36
C PRO A 84 5.79 39.19 -13.11
N SER A 85 6.76 38.51 -13.74
CA SER A 85 6.56 37.28 -14.52
C SER A 85 6.90 35.99 -13.74
N LEU A 86 7.26 36.07 -12.46
CA LEU A 86 7.81 34.92 -11.73
C LEU A 86 6.71 33.95 -11.27
N GLU A 87 6.65 32.78 -11.90
CA GLU A 87 5.61 31.77 -11.68
C GLU A 87 6.02 30.73 -10.64
N GLU A 88 7.27 30.24 -10.70
CA GLU A 88 7.81 29.17 -9.85
C GLU A 88 9.08 29.58 -9.09
N LEU A 89 9.07 29.39 -7.77
CA LEU A 89 10.25 29.48 -6.90
C LEU A 89 10.66 28.09 -6.35
N LYS A 90 11.78 27.54 -6.85
CA LYS A 90 12.39 26.27 -6.40
C LYS A 90 13.43 26.56 -5.32
N VAL A 91 13.06 26.40 -4.04
CA VAL A 91 13.96 26.63 -2.89
C VAL A 91 14.19 25.37 -2.05
N ALA A 92 13.96 24.20 -2.64
CA ALA A 92 14.04 22.92 -1.93
C ALA A 92 15.47 22.58 -1.46
N GLY A 93 15.58 21.92 -0.31
CA GLY A 93 16.88 21.49 0.24
C GLY A 93 17.74 22.61 0.83
N ASN A 94 17.14 23.74 1.22
CA ASN A 94 17.81 24.83 1.91
C ASN A 94 17.68 24.67 3.45
N ARG A 95 17.86 25.77 4.20
CA ARG A 95 17.69 25.84 5.66
C ARG A 95 16.55 26.79 6.03
N ILE A 96 15.57 26.97 5.15
CA ILE A 96 14.55 28.02 5.29
C ILE A 96 13.70 27.77 6.53
N SER A 97 13.52 28.85 7.28
CA SER A 97 12.78 28.92 8.55
C SER A 97 11.87 30.15 8.64
N ILE A 98 12.10 31.16 7.80
CA ILE A 98 11.29 32.38 7.69
C ILE A 98 10.96 32.60 6.21
N LEU A 99 9.68 32.91 5.93
CA LEU A 99 9.13 33.27 4.63
C LEU A 99 8.73 34.75 4.63
N SER A 100 8.63 35.36 3.45
CA SER A 100 8.18 36.74 3.28
C SER A 100 7.25 36.89 2.08
N ASN A 101 6.60 38.05 2.01
CA ASN A 101 5.61 38.40 0.99
C ASN A 101 6.27 38.59 -0.39
N ASP A 102 6.15 37.58 -1.26
CA ASP A 102 6.51 37.62 -2.68
C ASP A 102 5.43 36.85 -3.47
N ALA A 103 5.03 37.31 -4.67
CA ALA A 103 3.81 36.85 -5.34
C ALA A 103 4.10 35.77 -6.42
N PHE A 104 3.74 34.50 -6.15
CA PHE A 104 4.00 33.37 -7.07
C PHE A 104 2.78 32.47 -7.29
N GLY A 105 2.77 31.76 -8.42
CA GLY A 105 1.80 30.70 -8.73
C GLY A 105 2.15 29.33 -8.14
N TYR A 106 3.44 29.06 -7.90
CA TYR A 106 3.95 27.81 -7.32
C TYR A 106 5.16 28.09 -6.40
N ILE A 107 5.23 27.38 -5.26
CA ILE A 107 6.42 27.41 -4.38
C ILE A 107 6.82 26.02 -3.88
N ASN A 108 8.11 25.70 -4.01
CA ASN A 108 8.69 24.46 -3.49
C ASN A 108 9.62 24.72 -2.30
N LEU A 109 9.04 24.59 -1.11
CA LEU A 109 9.66 24.67 0.21
C LEU A 109 10.12 23.29 0.73
N GLY A 110 10.06 22.23 -0.09
CA GLY A 110 10.37 20.87 0.34
C GLY A 110 11.81 20.70 0.86
N ARG A 111 12.02 19.81 1.83
CA ARG A 111 13.34 19.53 2.44
C ARG A 111 14.02 20.77 3.06
N ASN A 112 13.24 21.66 3.69
CA ASN A 112 13.75 22.78 4.48
C ASN A 112 13.65 22.48 5.99
N GLN A 113 13.69 23.51 6.85
CA GLN A 113 13.70 23.38 8.31
C GLN A 113 12.48 24.04 8.97
N ILE A 114 11.37 24.20 8.22
CA ILE A 114 10.11 24.80 8.71
C ILE A 114 9.55 23.92 9.83
N ARG A 115 9.33 24.49 11.02
CA ARG A 115 8.91 23.75 12.25
C ARG A 115 7.42 23.87 12.58
N ARG A 116 6.80 24.96 12.14
CA ARG A 116 5.40 25.34 12.34
C ARG A 116 4.93 26.11 11.11
N LEU A 117 3.62 26.25 10.95
CA LEU A 117 3.01 27.13 9.98
C LEU A 117 1.96 28.01 10.69
N GLY A 118 2.19 29.33 10.72
CA GLY A 118 1.29 30.34 11.29
C GLY A 118 0.13 30.71 10.37
N GLU A 119 -0.68 31.70 10.76
CA GLU A 119 -1.75 32.23 9.89
C GLU A 119 -1.16 33.02 8.70
N ASN A 120 -0.21 33.90 8.98
CA ASN A 120 0.28 34.88 8.02
C ASN A 120 1.41 34.36 7.13
N ASP A 121 2.00 33.20 7.44
CA ASP A 121 3.16 32.62 6.74
C ASP A 121 2.93 32.39 5.23
N LEU A 122 1.68 32.13 4.83
CA LEU A 122 1.27 31.94 3.44
C LEU A 122 0.13 32.89 3.01
N ALA A 123 -0.50 33.62 3.93
CA ALA A 123 -1.65 34.49 3.62
C ALA A 123 -1.42 35.51 2.47
N PRO A 124 -0.22 36.10 2.29
CA PRO A 124 0.06 36.97 1.14
C PRO A 124 0.05 36.27 -0.24
N LEU A 125 0.12 34.93 -0.27
CA LEU A 125 0.35 34.13 -1.48
C LEU A 125 -0.98 33.76 -2.17
N ILE A 126 -1.95 34.68 -2.26
CA ILE A 126 -3.34 34.40 -2.68
C ILE A 126 -3.49 33.70 -4.05
N ASN A 127 -2.53 33.91 -4.96
CA ASN A 127 -2.48 33.34 -6.31
C ASN A 127 -1.82 31.95 -6.39
N LEU A 128 -1.42 31.38 -5.25
CA LEU A 128 -0.63 30.15 -5.17
C LEU A 128 -1.50 28.91 -5.49
N HIS A 129 -1.23 28.28 -6.62
CA HIS A 129 -1.90 27.07 -7.09
C HIS A 129 -1.31 25.78 -6.49
N SER A 130 -0.07 25.82 -5.97
CA SER A 130 0.61 24.65 -5.42
C SER A 130 1.60 25.02 -4.31
N VAL A 131 1.48 24.37 -3.15
CA VAL A 131 2.49 24.43 -2.07
C VAL A 131 3.13 23.07 -1.87
N ASP A 132 4.46 22.99 -1.97
CA ASP A 132 5.23 21.83 -1.55
C ASP A 132 6.01 22.12 -0.25
N LEU A 133 5.52 21.56 0.85
CA LEU A 133 6.09 21.62 2.21
C LEU A 133 6.73 20.28 2.62
N ARG A 134 6.89 19.31 1.70
CA ARG A 134 7.25 17.93 2.04
C ARG A 134 8.63 17.82 2.71
N SER A 135 8.82 16.87 3.62
CA SER A 135 10.12 16.62 4.28
C SER A 135 10.68 17.81 5.07
N ASN A 136 9.82 18.58 5.74
CA ASN A 136 10.21 19.62 6.69
C ASN A 136 10.15 19.08 8.14
N LEU A 137 10.11 19.96 9.14
CA LEU A 137 9.96 19.64 10.57
C LEU A 137 8.60 20.10 11.12
N ILE A 138 7.58 20.26 10.26
CA ILE A 138 6.29 20.84 10.61
C ILE A 138 5.58 19.95 11.64
N SER A 139 5.40 20.51 12.84
CA SER A 139 4.81 19.84 14.01
C SER A 139 3.48 20.45 14.47
N SER A 140 3.16 21.64 13.96
CA SER A 140 1.93 22.39 14.23
C SER A 140 1.58 23.26 13.03
N VAL A 141 0.29 23.33 12.70
CA VAL A 141 -0.28 24.15 11.62
C VAL A 141 -1.39 25.00 12.24
N HIS A 142 -1.45 26.29 11.91
CA HIS A 142 -2.53 27.17 12.35
C HIS A 142 -3.84 26.83 11.61
N PRO A 143 -5.02 26.84 12.26
CA PRO A 143 -6.31 26.58 11.63
C PRO A 143 -6.52 27.32 10.30
N ARG A 144 -6.02 28.55 10.20
CA ARG A 144 -6.24 29.49 9.09
C ARG A 144 -5.04 29.62 8.14
N ALA A 145 -4.01 28.79 8.27
CA ALA A 145 -2.78 28.85 7.48
C ALA A 145 -2.96 28.70 5.95
N PHE A 146 -4.12 28.20 5.50
CA PHE A 146 -4.49 28.06 4.09
C PHE A 146 -5.80 28.82 3.75
N LYS A 147 -6.20 29.77 4.59
CA LYS A 147 -7.49 30.48 4.46
C LYS A 147 -7.52 31.46 3.29
N GLU A 148 -6.47 32.24 3.08
CA GLU A 148 -6.42 33.24 2.01
C GLU A 148 -5.94 32.64 0.66
N LEU A 149 -5.56 31.37 0.64
CA LEU A 149 -5.10 30.66 -0.56
C LEU A 149 -6.27 30.17 -1.43
N THR A 150 -7.02 31.11 -2.02
CA THR A 150 -8.24 30.82 -2.78
C THR A 150 -8.02 30.03 -4.08
N SER A 151 -6.82 30.13 -4.67
CA SER A 151 -6.47 29.47 -5.94
C SER A 151 -5.79 28.10 -5.78
N LEU A 152 -5.61 27.62 -4.55
CA LEU A 152 -4.78 26.45 -4.26
C LEU A 152 -5.39 25.14 -4.78
N ARG A 153 -4.64 24.42 -5.62
CA ARG A 153 -5.03 23.12 -6.23
C ARG A 153 -4.28 21.93 -5.62
N TYR A 154 -3.02 22.12 -5.26
CA TYR A 154 -2.13 21.04 -4.79
C TYR A 154 -1.45 21.38 -3.46
N LEU A 155 -1.61 20.53 -2.45
CA LEU A 155 -1.00 20.70 -1.13
C LEU A 155 -0.19 19.44 -0.74
N TYR A 156 1.13 19.53 -0.80
CA TYR A 156 2.04 18.45 -0.40
C TYR A 156 2.67 18.78 0.97
N MET A 157 2.29 18.04 2.00
CA MET A 157 2.83 18.18 3.37
C MET A 157 3.49 16.89 3.88
N SER A 158 3.68 15.89 3.02
CA SER A 158 4.15 14.56 3.42
C SER A 158 5.55 14.55 4.04
N ASN A 159 5.83 13.54 4.87
CA ASN A 159 7.08 13.38 5.63
C ASN A 159 7.34 14.57 6.59
N ASN A 160 6.35 14.92 7.42
CA ASN A 160 6.46 15.94 8.48
C ASN A 160 5.97 15.38 9.83
N PRO A 161 6.51 15.81 10.99
CA PRO A 161 6.11 15.32 12.32
C PRO A 161 4.74 15.85 12.82
N ILE A 162 3.71 15.88 11.95
CA ILE A 162 2.36 16.35 12.27
C ILE A 162 1.60 15.22 12.98
N VAL A 163 1.35 15.37 14.29
CA VAL A 163 0.61 14.38 15.11
C VAL A 163 -0.91 14.55 15.01
N ARG A 164 -1.37 15.80 14.83
CA ARG A 164 -2.78 16.15 14.65
C ARG A 164 -2.90 17.41 13.79
N MET A 165 -3.92 17.49 12.96
CA MET A 165 -4.39 18.74 12.38
C MET A 165 -5.47 19.35 13.30
N PRO A 166 -5.57 20.69 13.42
CA PRO A 166 -6.74 21.32 14.01
C PRO A 166 -7.93 21.26 13.03
N LEU A 167 -9.08 21.84 13.41
CA LEU A 167 -10.14 22.14 12.45
C LEU A 167 -9.63 23.23 11.51
N MET A 168 -9.53 22.92 10.21
CA MET A 168 -8.92 23.80 9.21
C MET A 168 -9.95 24.71 8.53
N GLU A 169 -9.58 25.98 8.33
CA GLU A 169 -10.23 26.91 7.40
C GLU A 169 -9.42 26.97 6.10
N PHE A 170 -9.96 26.41 5.02
CA PHE A 170 -9.42 26.51 3.66
C PHE A 170 -10.21 27.55 2.86
N GLY A 171 -9.53 28.44 2.13
CA GLY A 171 -10.18 29.35 1.18
C GLY A 171 -10.53 28.70 -0.15
N SER A 172 -9.63 27.85 -0.64
CA SER A 172 -9.77 27.23 -1.96
C SER A 172 -11.02 26.36 -2.09
N GLN A 173 -11.79 26.64 -3.14
CA GLN A 173 -12.88 25.81 -3.65
C GLN A 173 -12.43 24.96 -4.85
N VAL A 174 -11.13 24.91 -5.12
CA VAL A 174 -10.49 24.20 -6.26
C VAL A 174 -9.31 23.33 -5.80
N LEU A 175 -9.22 23.03 -4.51
CA LEU A 175 -8.19 22.16 -3.93
C LEU A 175 -8.47 20.72 -4.35
N GLN A 176 -7.65 20.18 -5.25
CA GLN A 176 -7.84 18.87 -5.87
C GLN A 176 -7.06 17.79 -5.13
N MET A 177 -5.82 18.08 -4.69
CA MET A 177 -4.86 17.08 -4.22
C MET A 177 -4.25 17.46 -2.88
N VAL A 178 -4.34 16.55 -1.90
CA VAL A 178 -3.83 16.73 -0.54
C VAL A 178 -3.02 15.51 -0.11
N ASP A 179 -1.70 15.67 0.04
CA ASP A 179 -0.79 14.63 0.51
C ASP A 179 -0.22 14.95 1.90
N MET A 180 -0.72 14.26 2.93
CA MET A 180 -0.18 14.26 4.29
C MET A 180 0.38 12.87 4.68
N SER A 181 0.89 12.12 3.71
CA SER A 181 1.48 10.80 3.94
C SER A 181 2.80 10.89 4.73
N ARG A 182 3.20 9.82 5.43
CA ARG A 182 4.41 9.78 6.27
C ARG A 182 4.43 10.85 7.38
N CYS A 183 3.26 11.24 7.87
CA CYS A 183 3.12 12.09 9.05
C CYS A 183 2.92 11.21 10.30
N GLN A 184 2.39 11.78 11.39
CA GLN A 184 2.10 11.07 12.64
C GLN A 184 0.61 11.15 13.00
N LEU A 185 -0.26 11.36 11.99
CA LEU A 185 -1.68 11.64 12.18
C LEU A 185 -2.39 10.44 12.82
N ALA A 186 -3.06 10.68 13.95
CA ALA A 186 -3.88 9.68 14.63
C ALA A 186 -5.33 9.57 14.10
N ALA A 187 -5.75 10.53 13.26
CA ALA A 187 -7.08 10.62 12.66
C ALA A 187 -7.02 11.39 11.33
N ILE A 188 -8.08 11.27 10.52
CA ILE A 188 -8.24 12.01 9.26
C ILE A 188 -8.40 13.52 9.55
N PRO A 189 -7.68 14.43 8.85
CA PRO A 189 -7.88 15.87 8.95
C PRO A 189 -9.28 16.29 8.50
N LYS A 190 -9.95 17.18 9.24
CA LYS A 190 -11.28 17.69 8.88
C LYS A 190 -11.54 19.12 9.39
N PRO A 191 -12.37 19.92 8.71
CA PRO A 191 -12.92 19.65 7.38
C PRO A 191 -11.84 19.76 6.29
N LEU A 192 -12.10 19.12 5.15
CA LEU A 192 -11.38 19.32 3.88
C LEU A 192 -12.38 19.81 2.82
N PRO A 193 -11.98 20.63 1.83
CA PRO A 193 -12.87 21.13 0.78
C PRO A 193 -13.56 20.01 -0.03
N ALA A 194 -14.76 20.29 -0.53
CA ALA A 194 -15.52 19.35 -1.36
C ALA A 194 -14.78 18.92 -2.63
N SER A 195 -14.01 19.84 -3.21
CA SER A 195 -13.24 19.70 -4.46
C SER A 195 -12.07 18.71 -4.41
N VAL A 196 -11.74 18.14 -3.25
CA VAL A 196 -10.57 17.26 -3.10
C VAL A 196 -10.85 15.92 -3.77
N THR A 197 -10.19 15.69 -4.91
CA THR A 197 -10.28 14.47 -5.72
C THR A 197 -9.25 13.41 -5.31
N ASP A 198 -8.11 13.79 -4.74
CA ASP A 198 -7.04 12.87 -4.30
C ASP A 198 -6.57 13.20 -2.88
N LEU A 199 -6.78 12.25 -1.95
CA LEU A 199 -6.45 12.38 -0.53
C LEU A 199 -5.49 11.27 -0.11
N ARG A 200 -4.23 11.64 0.18
CA ARG A 200 -3.17 10.69 0.55
C ARG A 200 -2.75 10.87 2.00
N LEU A 201 -3.06 9.86 2.80
CA LEU A 201 -2.84 9.79 4.25
C LEU A 201 -2.02 8.54 4.63
N GLY A 202 -1.29 7.94 3.67
CA GLY A 202 -0.55 6.69 3.88
C GLY A 202 0.64 6.84 4.83
N HIS A 203 1.08 5.75 5.48
CA HIS A 203 2.15 5.75 6.49
C HIS A 203 1.90 6.74 7.65
N ASN A 204 0.70 6.73 8.23
CA ASN A 204 0.35 7.53 9.42
C ASN A 204 0.07 6.61 10.62
N SER A 205 -0.67 7.08 11.63
CA SER A 205 -1.09 6.28 12.79
C SER A 205 -2.61 6.31 13.00
N ILE A 206 -3.37 6.42 11.91
CA ILE A 206 -4.83 6.39 11.91
C ILE A 206 -5.28 4.99 12.35
N THR A 207 -6.13 4.91 13.36
CA THR A 207 -6.62 3.66 13.95
C THR A 207 -8.04 3.30 13.53
N GLN A 208 -8.78 4.27 12.99
CA GLN A 208 -10.18 4.12 12.59
C GLN A 208 -10.65 5.18 11.58
N VAL A 209 -11.71 4.87 10.84
CA VAL A 209 -12.47 5.82 10.00
C VAL A 209 -13.92 5.85 10.47
N ASN A 210 -14.41 7.03 10.87
CA ASN A 210 -15.80 7.22 11.32
C ASN A 210 -16.64 7.87 10.22
N GLN A 211 -17.97 7.74 10.32
CA GLN A 211 -18.92 8.23 9.32
C GLN A 211 -18.82 9.73 9.00
N THR A 212 -18.35 10.55 9.94
CA THR A 212 -18.16 12.00 9.78
C THR A 212 -16.78 12.41 9.26
N ASP A 213 -15.84 11.48 9.10
CA ASP A 213 -14.43 11.85 8.88
C ASP A 213 -14.13 12.20 7.42
N LEU A 214 -14.98 11.76 6.49
CA LEU A 214 -14.90 12.03 5.04
C LEU A 214 -16.20 12.67 4.50
N SER A 215 -17.05 13.21 5.37
CA SER A 215 -18.38 13.72 4.98
C SER A 215 -18.37 15.06 4.24
N SER A 216 -17.21 15.72 4.09
CA SER A 216 -17.08 17.00 3.38
C SER A 216 -16.41 16.92 2.01
N VAL A 217 -15.74 15.82 1.68
CA VAL A 217 -14.93 15.64 0.44
C VAL A 217 -15.73 14.93 -0.65
N THR A 218 -16.85 15.51 -1.09
CA THR A 218 -17.81 14.84 -2.00
C THR A 218 -17.22 14.38 -3.32
N ASP A 219 -16.22 15.09 -3.84
CA ASP A 219 -15.71 14.89 -5.20
C ASP A 219 -14.54 13.89 -5.23
N LEU A 220 -14.28 13.19 -4.12
CA LEU A 220 -13.12 12.32 -3.93
C LEU A 220 -13.12 11.12 -4.88
N GLN A 221 -12.03 10.98 -5.64
CA GLN A 221 -11.80 9.93 -6.64
C GLN A 221 -10.77 8.89 -6.17
N ILE A 222 -9.77 9.34 -5.40
CA ILE A 222 -8.66 8.53 -4.89
C ILE A 222 -8.52 8.74 -3.38
N LEU A 223 -8.60 7.66 -2.60
CA LEU A 223 -8.36 7.68 -1.15
C LEU A 223 -7.26 6.69 -0.76
N SER A 224 -6.15 7.20 -0.23
CA SER A 224 -5.03 6.37 0.23
C SER A 224 -4.82 6.43 1.74
N LEU A 225 -5.07 5.32 2.42
CA LEU A 225 -4.90 5.09 3.86
C LEU A 225 -3.91 3.94 4.16
N ASN A 226 -3.05 3.59 3.19
CA ASN A 226 -2.04 2.53 3.31
C ASN A 226 -1.13 2.69 4.55
N ASP A 227 -0.58 1.59 5.06
CA ASP A 227 0.46 1.58 6.09
C ASP A 227 0.08 2.37 7.37
N ASN A 228 -1.19 2.29 7.76
CA ASN A 228 -1.72 2.89 8.98
C ASN A 228 -1.88 1.82 10.09
N GLN A 229 -2.73 2.07 11.08
CA GLN A 229 -2.97 1.16 12.20
C GLN A 229 -4.47 0.81 12.31
N MET A 230 -5.20 0.87 11.19
CA MET A 230 -6.66 0.80 11.19
C MET A 230 -7.18 -0.58 11.58
N THR A 231 -8.08 -0.60 12.55
CA THR A 231 -8.79 -1.80 13.04
C THR A 231 -10.30 -1.70 12.85
N PHE A 232 -10.83 -0.49 12.66
CA PHE A 232 -12.25 -0.21 12.48
C PHE A 232 -12.47 0.76 11.32
N PHE A 233 -13.42 0.43 10.45
CA PHE A 233 -13.94 1.29 9.40
C PHE A 233 -15.46 1.26 9.53
N ALA A 234 -16.09 2.41 9.78
CA ALA A 234 -17.51 2.49 10.07
C ALA A 234 -18.36 2.22 8.80
N ASP A 235 -19.42 1.44 8.97
CA ASP A 235 -20.43 1.23 7.92
C ASP A 235 -20.92 2.57 7.38
N ARG A 236 -21.00 2.66 6.04
CA ARG A 236 -21.43 3.87 5.30
C ARG A 236 -20.56 5.12 5.46
N ALA A 237 -19.32 5.01 5.95
CA ALA A 237 -18.43 6.17 6.07
C ALA A 237 -17.96 6.80 4.75
N ILE A 238 -18.17 6.10 3.62
CA ILE A 238 -17.80 6.58 2.28
C ILE A 238 -18.89 6.39 1.21
N THR A 239 -20.09 5.87 1.53
CA THR A 239 -21.12 5.56 0.50
C THR A 239 -21.61 6.80 -0.27
N HIS A 240 -21.46 7.99 0.29
CA HIS A 240 -21.76 9.27 -0.37
C HIS A 240 -20.69 9.73 -1.37
N LEU A 241 -19.53 9.08 -1.42
CA LEU A 241 -18.44 9.39 -2.35
C LEU A 241 -18.68 8.70 -3.70
N THR A 242 -19.69 9.19 -4.45
CA THR A 242 -20.12 8.57 -5.72
C THR A 242 -19.06 8.61 -6.82
N GLN A 243 -18.02 9.45 -6.66
CA GLN A 243 -16.91 9.58 -7.60
C GLN A 243 -15.68 8.72 -7.23
N LEU A 244 -15.71 8.00 -6.10
CA LEU A 244 -14.55 7.28 -5.58
C LEU A 244 -14.24 6.06 -6.45
N SER A 245 -13.17 6.14 -7.23
CA SER A 245 -12.70 5.10 -8.16
C SER A 245 -11.66 4.18 -7.50
N GLU A 246 -10.80 4.71 -6.63
CA GLU A 246 -9.67 3.96 -6.05
C GLU A 246 -9.59 4.08 -4.52
N LEU A 247 -9.57 2.94 -3.83
CA LEU A 247 -9.49 2.85 -2.37
C LEU A 247 -8.32 1.96 -1.93
N PHE A 248 -7.32 2.58 -1.29
CA PHE A 248 -6.12 1.91 -0.82
C PHE A 248 -6.07 1.80 0.71
N LEU A 249 -6.19 0.58 1.24
CA LEU A 249 -6.25 0.23 2.66
C LEU A 249 -5.11 -0.74 3.08
N ARG A 250 -4.06 -0.87 2.26
CA ARG A 250 -2.97 -1.85 2.43
C ARG A 250 -2.23 -1.69 3.76
N ASN A 251 -1.58 -2.75 4.26
CA ASN A 251 -0.70 -2.72 5.43
C ASN A 251 -1.35 -2.09 6.69
N ASN A 252 -2.59 -2.48 7.00
CA ASN A 252 -3.33 -2.03 8.18
C ASN A 252 -3.50 -3.19 9.19
N ARG A 253 -4.58 -3.20 9.98
CA ARG A 253 -4.91 -4.26 10.96
C ARG A 253 -6.39 -4.64 10.88
N MET A 254 -6.99 -4.50 9.70
CA MET A 254 -8.40 -4.75 9.47
C MET A 254 -8.65 -6.27 9.44
N VAL A 255 -9.73 -6.72 10.07
CA VAL A 255 -10.16 -8.14 10.09
C VAL A 255 -11.38 -8.41 9.20
N TYR A 256 -11.90 -7.38 8.54
CA TYR A 256 -13.10 -7.43 7.70
C TYR A 256 -13.01 -6.39 6.56
N ILE A 257 -13.78 -6.61 5.49
CA ILE A 257 -13.96 -5.65 4.38
C ILE A 257 -15.08 -4.66 4.76
N PRO A 258 -14.90 -3.33 4.58
CA PRO A 258 -15.94 -2.36 4.92
C PRO A 258 -17.23 -2.56 4.11
N ARG A 259 -18.38 -2.44 4.78
CA ARG A 259 -19.70 -2.59 4.15
C ARG A 259 -20.20 -1.27 3.57
N ASN A 260 -21.02 -1.34 2.52
CA ASN A 260 -21.59 -0.19 1.82
C ASN A 260 -20.51 0.67 1.12
N LEU A 261 -19.57 0.03 0.43
CA LEU A 261 -18.63 0.71 -0.49
C LEU A 261 -19.42 1.42 -1.62
N PRO A 262 -18.88 2.47 -2.27
CA PRO A 262 -19.51 3.08 -3.43
C PRO A 262 -19.55 2.13 -4.62
N ASN A 263 -20.70 2.05 -5.31
CA ASN A 263 -20.87 1.21 -6.50
C ASN A 263 -19.82 1.50 -7.59
N ALA A 264 -19.48 2.78 -7.79
CA ALA A 264 -18.54 3.26 -8.79
C ALA A 264 -17.06 2.91 -8.51
N LEU A 265 -16.75 2.29 -7.37
CA LEU A 265 -15.39 1.92 -6.98
C LEU A 265 -14.81 0.89 -7.96
N LYS A 266 -13.70 1.23 -8.62
CA LYS A 266 -13.03 0.41 -9.64
C LYS A 266 -11.91 -0.45 -9.07
N MET A 267 -11.20 0.07 -8.06
CA MET A 267 -10.04 -0.60 -7.48
C MET A 267 -10.11 -0.60 -5.94
N LEU A 268 -10.07 -1.80 -5.35
CA LEU A 268 -9.99 -1.99 -3.91
C LEU A 268 -8.74 -2.78 -3.54
N TYR A 269 -7.88 -2.17 -2.74
CA TYR A 269 -6.58 -2.72 -2.34
C TYR A 269 -6.46 -2.86 -0.83
N MET A 270 -6.61 -4.08 -0.31
CA MET A 270 -6.63 -4.42 1.12
C MET A 270 -5.47 -5.34 1.54
N ASP A 271 -4.41 -5.42 0.73
CA ASP A 271 -3.26 -6.29 0.97
C ASP A 271 -2.59 -6.06 2.33
N GLY A 272 -2.03 -7.09 2.97
CA GLY A 272 -1.29 -6.94 4.23
C GLY A 272 -2.19 -6.55 5.42
N ASN A 273 -3.36 -7.16 5.52
CA ASN A 273 -4.29 -7.01 6.64
C ASN A 273 -4.51 -8.37 7.33
N ASN A 274 -5.48 -8.45 8.24
CA ASN A 274 -5.78 -9.65 9.03
C ASN A 274 -7.17 -10.23 8.69
N ILE A 275 -7.65 -10.05 7.44
CA ILE A 275 -8.98 -10.53 7.01
C ILE A 275 -8.96 -12.07 6.96
N GLN A 276 -9.91 -12.72 7.64
CA GLN A 276 -10.02 -14.20 7.70
C GLN A 276 -11.17 -14.75 6.84
N GLU A 277 -12.19 -13.93 6.60
CA GLU A 277 -13.43 -14.29 5.93
C GLU A 277 -13.86 -13.14 5.00
N ILE A 278 -14.44 -13.49 3.85
CA ILE A 278 -15.14 -12.54 2.98
C ILE A 278 -16.64 -12.76 3.19
N GLN A 279 -17.36 -11.74 3.61
CA GLN A 279 -18.80 -11.84 3.84
C GLN A 279 -19.55 -11.78 2.49
N ALA A 280 -20.45 -12.73 2.26
CA ALA A 280 -21.23 -12.81 1.01
C ALA A 280 -21.94 -11.48 0.69
N GLY A 281 -21.75 -11.00 -0.54
CA GLY A 281 -22.34 -9.75 -1.02
C GLY A 281 -21.79 -8.46 -0.39
N VAL A 282 -20.67 -8.49 0.35
CA VAL A 282 -20.09 -7.30 1.02
C VAL A 282 -19.80 -6.13 0.07
N PHE A 283 -19.53 -6.43 -1.20
CA PHE A 283 -19.22 -5.48 -2.27
C PHE A 283 -20.45 -4.84 -2.94
N GLY A 284 -21.67 -5.34 -2.66
CA GLY A 284 -22.94 -4.87 -3.23
C GLY A 284 -23.31 -5.51 -4.58
N SER A 285 -24.61 -5.54 -4.91
CA SER A 285 -25.13 -6.16 -6.16
C SER A 285 -24.75 -5.39 -7.42
N GLU A 286 -24.56 -4.08 -7.30
CA GLU A 286 -24.24 -3.16 -8.39
C GLU A 286 -22.75 -2.75 -8.36
N SER A 287 -21.85 -3.70 -8.07
CA SER A 287 -20.43 -3.40 -7.86
C SER A 287 -19.70 -3.24 -9.19
N GLU A 288 -19.21 -2.03 -9.49
CA GLU A 288 -18.43 -1.76 -10.70
C GLU A 288 -16.91 -2.02 -10.51
N LEU A 289 -16.54 -2.81 -9.49
CA LEU A 289 -15.15 -3.20 -9.19
C LEU A 289 -14.54 -3.99 -10.34
N VAL A 290 -13.36 -3.55 -10.78
CA VAL A 290 -12.55 -4.16 -11.86
C VAL A 290 -11.31 -4.87 -11.30
N SER A 291 -10.73 -4.35 -10.21
CA SER A 291 -9.59 -4.96 -9.52
C SER A 291 -9.78 -5.06 -8.01
N LEU A 292 -9.57 -6.25 -7.46
CA LEU A 292 -9.64 -6.55 -6.03
C LEU A 292 -8.35 -7.26 -5.58
N SER A 293 -7.62 -6.68 -4.63
CA SER A 293 -6.42 -7.30 -4.06
C SER A 293 -6.56 -7.49 -2.55
N LEU A 294 -6.44 -8.74 -2.13
CA LEU A 294 -6.54 -9.25 -0.75
C LEU A 294 -5.27 -10.06 -0.38
N GLN A 295 -4.15 -9.79 -1.04
CA GLN A 295 -2.87 -10.47 -0.86
C GLN A 295 -2.36 -10.35 0.59
N SER A 296 -1.69 -11.37 1.11
CA SER A 296 -1.10 -11.33 2.46
C SER A 296 -2.13 -10.99 3.54
N ASN A 297 -3.26 -11.70 3.52
CA ASN A 297 -4.27 -11.71 4.59
C ASN A 297 -4.28 -13.10 5.25
N ALA A 298 -5.36 -13.46 5.95
CA ALA A 298 -5.53 -14.75 6.63
C ALA A 298 -6.76 -15.52 6.12
N ILE A 299 -7.18 -15.26 4.87
CA ILE A 299 -8.41 -15.82 4.29
C ILE A 299 -8.26 -17.33 4.17
N ASN A 300 -9.19 -18.10 4.74
CA ASN A 300 -9.08 -19.56 4.85
C ASN A 300 -9.98 -20.36 3.88
N SER A 301 -11.01 -19.71 3.34
CA SER A 301 -12.02 -20.31 2.47
C SER A 301 -12.67 -19.26 1.59
N ILE A 302 -13.25 -19.70 0.48
CA ILE A 302 -14.10 -18.89 -0.40
C ILE A 302 -15.43 -19.64 -0.52
N GLN A 303 -16.53 -18.97 -0.17
CA GLN A 303 -17.87 -19.58 -0.14
C GLN A 303 -18.63 -19.24 -1.44
N PRO A 304 -19.57 -20.07 -1.91
CA PRO A 304 -20.47 -19.69 -3.01
C PRO A 304 -21.23 -18.39 -2.69
N ASN A 305 -21.50 -17.56 -3.71
CA ASN A 305 -22.10 -16.22 -3.58
C ASN A 305 -21.22 -15.18 -2.83
N THR A 306 -19.93 -15.45 -2.59
CA THR A 306 -19.02 -14.49 -1.92
C THR A 306 -18.93 -13.17 -2.69
N PHE A 307 -18.90 -13.23 -4.03
CA PHE A 307 -18.67 -12.08 -4.90
C PHE A 307 -19.95 -11.66 -5.66
N ALA A 308 -21.12 -12.04 -5.16
CA ALA A 308 -22.41 -11.75 -5.77
C ALA A 308 -22.57 -10.25 -6.10
N GLY A 309 -22.71 -9.95 -7.40
CA GLY A 309 -22.76 -8.59 -7.96
C GLY A 309 -21.48 -8.10 -8.64
N MET A 310 -20.35 -8.80 -8.53
CA MET A 310 -19.06 -8.39 -9.08
C MET A 310 -18.87 -8.73 -10.57
N SER A 311 -19.91 -8.53 -11.39
CA SER A 311 -19.92 -8.93 -12.82
C SER A 311 -18.91 -8.19 -13.72
N PHE A 312 -18.23 -7.17 -13.20
CA PHE A 312 -17.19 -6.40 -13.89
C PHE A 312 -15.76 -6.71 -13.44
N LEU A 313 -15.57 -7.63 -12.47
CA LEU A 313 -14.25 -7.90 -11.93
C LEU A 313 -13.39 -8.66 -12.95
N ASP A 314 -12.24 -8.09 -13.28
CA ASP A 314 -11.26 -8.60 -14.25
C ASP A 314 -10.08 -9.31 -13.55
N THR A 315 -9.56 -8.69 -12.48
CA THR A 315 -8.37 -9.18 -11.78
C THR A 315 -8.63 -9.32 -10.28
N ILE A 316 -8.38 -10.52 -9.74
CA ILE A 316 -8.46 -10.82 -8.31
C ILE A 316 -7.15 -11.45 -7.78
N ASN A 317 -6.69 -10.99 -6.62
CA ASN A 317 -5.45 -11.44 -6.01
C ASN A 317 -5.64 -11.91 -4.55
N PHE A 318 -5.46 -13.21 -4.36
CA PHE A 318 -5.51 -13.95 -3.09
C PHE A 318 -4.15 -14.50 -2.65
N GLN A 319 -3.04 -14.08 -3.27
CA GLN A 319 -1.74 -14.68 -2.95
C GLN A 319 -1.37 -14.53 -1.47
N ASN A 320 -0.64 -15.50 -0.90
CA ASN A 320 -0.16 -15.45 0.49
C ASN A 320 -1.32 -15.40 1.51
N ASN A 321 -2.36 -16.21 1.33
CA ASN A 321 -3.46 -16.37 2.30
C ASN A 321 -3.36 -17.76 2.98
N GLN A 322 -4.47 -18.29 3.49
CA GLN A 322 -4.57 -19.57 4.20
C GLN A 322 -5.62 -20.49 3.54
N ILE A 323 -5.90 -20.31 2.25
CA ILE A 323 -7.01 -20.98 1.57
C ILE A 323 -6.67 -22.46 1.38
N MET A 324 -7.36 -23.34 2.12
CA MET A 324 -7.10 -24.78 2.14
C MET A 324 -7.90 -25.57 1.11
N ALA A 325 -9.03 -25.05 0.64
CA ALA A 325 -9.84 -25.70 -0.39
C ALA A 325 -10.51 -24.67 -1.30
N LEU A 326 -10.75 -25.08 -2.55
CA LEU A 326 -11.64 -24.41 -3.48
C LEU A 326 -12.89 -25.28 -3.65
N GLU A 327 -14.00 -24.84 -3.05
CA GLU A 327 -15.30 -25.51 -3.12
C GLU A 327 -15.99 -25.30 -4.48
N THR A 328 -16.95 -26.16 -4.82
CA THR A 328 -17.83 -25.98 -5.98
C THR A 328 -18.47 -24.60 -5.97
N ASP A 329 -18.52 -23.92 -7.13
CA ASP A 329 -19.08 -22.58 -7.29
C ASP A 329 -18.37 -21.45 -6.50
N ALA A 330 -17.15 -21.66 -5.98
CA ALA A 330 -16.39 -20.65 -5.23
C ALA A 330 -16.17 -19.32 -5.99
N PHE A 331 -16.11 -19.36 -7.33
CA PHE A 331 -15.95 -18.17 -8.18
C PHE A 331 -17.14 -17.89 -9.13
N VAL A 332 -18.29 -18.53 -8.91
CA VAL A 332 -19.43 -18.51 -9.86
C VAL A 332 -19.96 -17.10 -10.19
N ASP A 333 -19.79 -16.13 -9.29
CA ASP A 333 -20.23 -14.74 -9.46
C ASP A 333 -19.34 -13.90 -10.41
N LEU A 334 -18.23 -14.45 -10.94
CA LEU A 334 -17.15 -13.70 -11.60
C LEU A 334 -17.01 -13.93 -13.13
N PRO A 335 -18.06 -13.77 -13.95
CA PRO A 335 -18.05 -14.10 -15.39
C PRO A 335 -17.15 -13.19 -16.26
N SER A 336 -16.53 -12.16 -15.68
CA SER A 336 -15.60 -11.24 -16.38
C SER A 336 -14.14 -11.42 -16.00
N LEU A 337 -13.81 -12.36 -15.10
CA LEU A 337 -12.47 -12.52 -14.56
C LEU A 337 -11.51 -13.01 -15.65
N THR A 338 -10.44 -12.24 -15.91
CA THR A 338 -9.33 -12.63 -16.81
C THR A 338 -8.13 -13.15 -16.03
N THR A 339 -7.94 -12.70 -14.78
CA THR A 339 -6.70 -12.92 -14.02
C THR A 339 -6.99 -13.32 -12.57
N LEU A 340 -6.64 -14.56 -12.22
CA LEU A 340 -6.76 -15.12 -10.88
C LEU A 340 -5.37 -15.42 -10.30
N MET A 341 -4.96 -14.68 -9.27
CA MET A 341 -3.69 -14.88 -8.57
C MET A 341 -3.93 -15.57 -7.22
N PHE A 342 -3.48 -16.81 -7.09
CA PHE A 342 -3.77 -17.70 -5.96
C PHE A 342 -2.51 -18.29 -5.28
N SER A 343 -1.32 -18.01 -5.81
CA SER A 343 0.00 -18.43 -5.30
C SER A 343 0.21 -18.32 -3.78
N ASN A 344 1.05 -19.17 -3.18
CA ASN A 344 1.30 -19.21 -1.74
C ASN A 344 0.00 -19.37 -0.91
N ASN A 345 -0.78 -20.43 -1.18
CA ASN A 345 -1.89 -20.88 -0.34
C ASN A 345 -1.71 -22.37 0.00
N PRO A 346 -2.08 -22.84 1.21
CA PRO A 346 -1.95 -24.23 1.64
C PRO A 346 -3.08 -25.12 1.09
N LEU A 347 -3.28 -25.09 -0.23
CA LEU A 347 -4.40 -25.72 -0.94
C LEU A 347 -4.27 -27.25 -0.93
N GLN A 348 -5.25 -27.93 -0.33
CA GLN A 348 -5.32 -29.39 -0.22
C GLN A 348 -6.38 -30.04 -1.12
N ARG A 349 -7.39 -29.29 -1.58
CA ARG A 349 -8.44 -29.80 -2.49
C ARG A 349 -8.98 -28.75 -3.47
N ILE A 350 -9.25 -29.16 -4.70
CA ILE A 350 -10.06 -28.44 -5.69
C ILE A 350 -11.28 -29.31 -6.03
N ALA A 351 -12.46 -28.81 -5.70
CA ALA A 351 -13.72 -29.50 -5.93
C ALA A 351 -14.19 -29.43 -7.39
N ASP A 352 -15.11 -30.32 -7.78
CA ASP A 352 -15.77 -30.25 -9.09
C ASP A 352 -16.50 -28.90 -9.24
N GLY A 353 -16.39 -28.30 -10.42
CA GLY A 353 -16.97 -26.98 -10.69
C GLY A 353 -16.44 -25.82 -9.83
N ALA A 354 -15.29 -25.95 -9.15
CA ALA A 354 -14.74 -24.86 -8.35
C ALA A 354 -14.43 -23.58 -9.17
N PHE A 355 -14.01 -23.75 -10.42
CA PHE A 355 -13.76 -22.68 -11.40
C PHE A 355 -14.92 -22.46 -12.39
N ARG A 356 -16.15 -22.89 -12.05
CA ARG A 356 -17.34 -22.71 -12.89
C ARG A 356 -17.60 -21.22 -13.19
N ASN A 357 -18.10 -20.94 -14.39
CA ASN A 357 -18.39 -19.61 -14.96
C ASN A 357 -17.15 -18.75 -15.26
N LEU A 358 -15.92 -19.24 -15.09
CA LEU A 358 -14.68 -18.53 -15.42
C LEU A 358 -14.29 -18.62 -16.93
N GLY A 359 -15.28 -18.61 -17.82
CA GLY A 359 -15.09 -18.75 -19.27
C GLY A 359 -14.35 -17.60 -19.98
N ARG A 360 -13.87 -16.60 -19.23
CA ARG A 360 -13.00 -15.50 -19.69
C ARG A 360 -11.60 -15.51 -19.07
N LEU A 361 -11.28 -16.49 -18.22
CA LEU A 361 -9.99 -16.51 -17.53
C LEU A 361 -8.85 -16.73 -18.52
N GLU A 362 -7.93 -15.77 -18.59
CA GLU A 362 -6.73 -15.81 -19.43
C GLU A 362 -5.50 -16.30 -18.65
N ARG A 363 -5.43 -16.02 -17.34
CA ARG A 363 -4.26 -16.23 -16.50
C ARG A 363 -4.62 -16.80 -15.13
N LEU A 364 -4.11 -17.99 -14.82
CA LEU A 364 -4.26 -18.66 -13.52
C LEU A 364 -2.89 -18.91 -12.88
N TYR A 365 -2.60 -18.21 -11.79
CA TYR A 365 -1.33 -18.31 -11.06
C TYR A 365 -1.51 -19.07 -9.75
N MET A 366 -1.12 -20.35 -9.74
CA MET A 366 -1.15 -21.27 -8.58
C MET A 366 0.28 -21.71 -8.23
N VAL A 367 1.14 -20.72 -8.02
CA VAL A 367 2.60 -20.85 -7.80
C VAL A 367 2.92 -21.07 -6.32
N TYR A 368 3.93 -21.86 -5.97
CA TYR A 368 4.36 -22.11 -4.58
C TYR A 368 3.24 -22.61 -3.65
N ILE A 369 2.43 -23.55 -4.14
CA ILE A 369 1.47 -24.31 -3.33
C ILE A 369 2.23 -25.47 -2.69
N MET A 370 2.77 -25.20 -1.51
CA MET A 370 3.60 -26.12 -0.73
C MET A 370 2.73 -26.85 0.30
N THR A 371 2.37 -28.10 0.00
CA THR A 371 1.66 -29.03 0.89
C THR A 371 2.54 -30.24 1.24
N GLU A 372 2.22 -30.93 2.35
CA GLU A 372 2.89 -32.18 2.74
C GLU A 372 2.32 -33.41 1.99
N GLU A 373 1.13 -33.27 1.43
CA GLU A 373 0.39 -34.29 0.66
C GLU A 373 -0.04 -33.72 -0.70
N ASP A 374 -0.39 -34.61 -1.63
CA ASP A 374 -0.96 -34.28 -2.94
C ASP A 374 -2.27 -33.48 -2.85
N VAL A 375 -2.49 -32.58 -3.81
CA VAL A 375 -3.70 -31.75 -3.84
C VAL A 375 -4.83 -32.54 -4.50
N GLN A 376 -5.88 -32.85 -3.74
CA GLN A 376 -7.02 -33.63 -4.23
C GLN A 376 -7.75 -32.87 -5.35
N LEU A 377 -7.70 -33.39 -6.58
CA LEU A 377 -8.37 -32.83 -7.75
C LEU A 377 -9.61 -33.66 -8.10
N GLU A 378 -10.78 -33.03 -8.12
CA GLU A 378 -12.01 -33.67 -8.58
C GLU A 378 -12.18 -33.53 -10.11
N TYR A 379 -12.79 -34.55 -10.73
CA TYR A 379 -12.60 -34.93 -12.14
C TYR A 379 -12.86 -33.87 -13.23
N ASN A 380 -13.59 -32.79 -12.95
CA ASN A 380 -13.99 -31.77 -13.94
C ASN A 380 -13.72 -30.33 -13.47
N PHE A 381 -12.58 -30.07 -12.81
CA PHE A 381 -12.27 -28.72 -12.31
C PHE A 381 -11.80 -27.69 -13.38
N LEU A 382 -11.28 -28.11 -14.54
CA LEU A 382 -10.74 -27.21 -15.59
C LEU A 382 -11.64 -26.85 -16.81
N PRO A 383 -12.69 -27.61 -17.21
CA PRO A 383 -13.10 -27.69 -18.62
C PRO A 383 -13.81 -26.45 -19.18
N GLU A 384 -14.26 -25.51 -18.35
CA GLU A 384 -14.91 -24.27 -18.77
C GLU A 384 -13.90 -23.14 -19.11
N MET A 385 -12.63 -23.27 -18.74
CA MET A 385 -11.61 -22.22 -18.90
C MET A 385 -11.01 -22.17 -20.33
N LEU A 386 -11.88 -22.19 -21.35
CA LEU A 386 -11.51 -22.25 -22.78
C LEU A 386 -10.73 -21.03 -23.32
N ARG A 387 -10.51 -19.99 -22.50
CA ARG A 387 -9.70 -18.81 -22.82
C ARG A 387 -8.36 -18.74 -22.09
N LEU A 388 -8.02 -19.77 -21.32
CA LEU A 388 -6.80 -19.78 -20.51
C LEU A 388 -5.57 -19.81 -21.40
N GLN A 389 -4.79 -18.72 -21.37
CA GLN A 389 -3.54 -18.54 -22.11
C GLN A 389 -2.31 -18.92 -21.28
N SER A 390 -2.37 -18.76 -19.95
CA SER A 390 -1.29 -19.12 -19.04
C SER A 390 -1.80 -19.81 -17.78
N LEU A 391 -1.28 -21.01 -17.53
CA LEU A 391 -1.42 -21.78 -16.30
C LEU A 391 -0.05 -21.88 -15.63
N ASN A 392 0.08 -21.38 -14.41
CA ASN A 392 1.36 -21.36 -13.70
C ASN A 392 1.30 -22.16 -12.39
N LEU A 393 2.05 -23.25 -12.35
CA LEU A 393 2.19 -24.22 -11.27
C LEU A 393 3.65 -24.33 -10.79
N MET A 394 4.50 -23.32 -11.03
CA MET A 394 5.90 -23.35 -10.59
C MET A 394 5.99 -23.53 -9.07
N GLY A 395 6.82 -24.46 -8.61
CA GLY A 395 7.04 -24.70 -7.18
C GLY A 395 5.82 -25.21 -6.40
N SER A 396 4.85 -25.83 -7.06
CA SER A 396 3.61 -26.36 -6.50
C SER A 396 3.56 -27.90 -6.63
N PRO A 397 4.46 -28.66 -5.97
CA PRO A 397 4.78 -30.05 -6.31
C PRO A 397 3.57 -30.98 -6.32
N GLY A 398 2.86 -31.15 -5.19
CA GLY A 398 1.70 -32.04 -5.10
C GLY A 398 0.49 -31.61 -5.93
N LEU A 399 0.42 -30.37 -6.41
CA LEU A 399 -0.59 -29.91 -7.36
C LEU A 399 -0.20 -30.25 -8.80
N ALA A 400 1.07 -30.07 -9.16
CA ALA A 400 1.59 -30.46 -10.46
C ALA A 400 1.54 -31.98 -10.64
N GLU A 401 1.92 -32.75 -9.61
CA GLU A 401 1.91 -34.21 -9.60
C GLU A 401 0.47 -34.75 -9.73
N SER A 402 -0.47 -34.22 -8.92
CA SER A 402 -1.90 -34.54 -9.05
C SER A 402 -2.48 -34.19 -10.42
N LEU A 403 -2.07 -33.09 -11.05
CA LEU A 403 -2.48 -32.77 -12.41
C LEU A 403 -1.92 -33.79 -13.41
N MET A 404 -0.63 -34.11 -13.37
CA MET A 404 -0.03 -35.09 -14.28
C MET A 404 -0.65 -36.49 -14.14
N ASN A 405 -1.10 -36.85 -12.94
CA ASN A 405 -1.77 -38.11 -12.68
C ASN A 405 -3.21 -38.19 -13.24
N ILE A 406 -3.94 -37.07 -13.39
CA ILE A 406 -5.33 -37.08 -13.89
C ILE A 406 -5.46 -36.84 -15.41
N LEU A 407 -4.46 -36.23 -16.07
CA LEU A 407 -4.47 -36.03 -17.53
C LEU A 407 -4.73 -37.32 -18.36
N PRO A 408 -4.18 -38.51 -18.01
CA PRO A 408 -4.38 -39.74 -18.77
C PRO A 408 -5.81 -40.31 -18.75
N GLU A 409 -6.67 -39.91 -17.80
CA GLU A 409 -8.03 -40.43 -17.70
C GLU A 409 -8.95 -40.00 -18.86
N GLY A 410 -8.56 -38.97 -19.62
CA GLY A 410 -9.29 -38.49 -20.79
C GLY A 410 -10.51 -37.60 -20.49
N HIS A 411 -10.84 -37.37 -19.22
CA HIS A 411 -11.97 -36.54 -18.78
C HIS A 411 -11.84 -35.05 -19.15
N LEU A 412 -10.62 -34.53 -19.27
CA LEU A 412 -10.36 -33.11 -19.49
C LEU A 412 -10.48 -32.69 -20.97
N THR A 413 -11.10 -31.53 -21.20
CA THR A 413 -11.20 -30.89 -22.51
C THR A 413 -9.86 -30.22 -22.91
N PRO A 414 -9.46 -30.25 -24.19
CA PRO A 414 -8.26 -29.53 -24.64
C PRO A 414 -8.38 -28.00 -24.44
N LEU A 415 -7.39 -27.39 -23.81
CA LEU A 415 -7.31 -25.94 -23.63
C LEU A 415 -6.60 -25.31 -24.83
N GLY A 416 -7.33 -25.20 -25.94
CA GLY A 416 -6.77 -24.77 -27.24
C GLY A 416 -6.22 -23.34 -27.30
N GLU A 417 -6.45 -22.50 -26.30
CA GLU A 417 -5.86 -21.14 -26.20
C GLU A 417 -4.59 -21.10 -25.31
N LEU A 418 -4.20 -22.23 -24.69
CA LEU A 418 -3.12 -22.28 -23.71
C LEU A 418 -1.74 -22.17 -24.40
N GLN A 419 -1.08 -21.04 -24.18
CA GLN A 419 0.24 -20.72 -24.73
C GLN A 419 1.37 -21.06 -23.74
N SER A 420 1.11 -21.04 -22.43
CA SER A 420 2.13 -21.27 -21.40
C SER A 420 1.64 -22.16 -20.26
N LEU A 421 2.38 -23.26 -20.02
CA LEU A 421 2.19 -24.17 -18.89
C LEU A 421 3.48 -24.22 -18.06
N ASP A 422 3.54 -23.45 -16.97
CA ASP A 422 4.74 -23.37 -16.14
C ASP A 422 4.72 -24.42 -15.04
N ILE A 423 5.55 -25.46 -15.18
CA ILE A 423 5.64 -26.62 -14.28
C ILE A 423 7.07 -26.84 -13.75
N SER A 424 7.88 -25.78 -13.77
CA SER A 424 9.25 -25.76 -13.27
C SER A 424 9.32 -25.79 -11.73
N TYR A 425 10.45 -26.25 -11.16
CA TYR A 425 10.70 -26.36 -9.71
C TYR A 425 9.72 -27.28 -8.94
N ASN A 426 9.22 -28.35 -9.58
CA ASN A 426 8.29 -29.32 -8.99
C ASN A 426 8.97 -30.68 -8.71
N THR A 427 8.21 -31.65 -8.20
CA THR A 427 8.64 -33.04 -7.92
C THR A 427 8.43 -34.01 -9.08
N LEU A 428 8.07 -33.52 -10.27
CA LEU A 428 7.64 -34.38 -11.37
C LEU A 428 8.75 -35.33 -11.82
N GLN A 429 8.48 -36.63 -11.67
CA GLN A 429 9.30 -37.70 -12.27
C GLN A 429 8.91 -37.96 -13.73
N PHE A 430 7.65 -37.74 -14.10
CA PHE A 430 7.08 -38.14 -15.38
C PHE A 430 6.12 -37.08 -15.93
N ILE A 431 6.04 -36.97 -17.26
CA ILE A 431 5.10 -36.12 -17.99
C ILE A 431 4.36 -37.02 -19.00
N PRO A 432 3.01 -37.10 -18.99
CA PRO A 432 2.28 -37.95 -19.92
C PRO A 432 2.18 -37.32 -21.33
N PRO A 433 2.27 -38.11 -22.42
CA PRO A 433 2.11 -37.62 -23.81
C PRO A 433 0.85 -36.79 -24.05
N ARG A 434 -0.21 -37.11 -23.31
CA ARG A 434 -1.52 -36.43 -23.31
C ARG A 434 -1.44 -34.92 -23.02
N VAL A 435 -0.34 -34.42 -22.44
CA VAL A 435 -0.01 -32.97 -22.34
C VAL A 435 0.00 -32.30 -23.72
N ARG A 436 0.63 -32.93 -24.72
CA ARG A 436 0.75 -32.38 -26.09
C ARG A 436 -0.62 -32.33 -26.81
N GLU A 437 -1.48 -33.31 -26.53
CA GLU A 437 -2.83 -33.39 -27.09
C GLU A 437 -3.83 -32.41 -26.44
N LEU A 438 -3.69 -32.17 -25.13
CA LEU A 438 -4.57 -31.26 -24.38
C LEU A 438 -4.19 -29.78 -24.54
N PHE A 439 -2.92 -29.48 -24.85
CA PHE A 439 -2.41 -28.11 -24.99
C PHE A 439 -1.76 -27.88 -26.37
N PRO A 440 -2.50 -28.04 -27.49
CA PRO A 440 -1.92 -28.14 -28.84
C PRO A 440 -1.29 -26.84 -29.37
N ASN A 441 -1.59 -25.69 -28.77
CA ASN A 441 -1.06 -24.36 -29.17
C ASN A 441 -0.05 -23.79 -28.15
N VAL A 442 0.51 -24.65 -27.30
CA VAL A 442 1.48 -24.25 -26.27
C VAL A 442 2.82 -23.85 -26.90
N THR A 443 3.40 -22.75 -26.43
CA THR A 443 4.69 -22.20 -26.91
C THR A 443 5.75 -22.16 -25.80
N SER A 444 5.38 -22.41 -24.54
CA SER A 444 6.35 -22.59 -23.46
C SER A 444 5.85 -23.56 -22.38
N ILE A 445 6.62 -24.61 -22.12
CA ILE A 445 6.45 -25.53 -20.99
C ILE A 445 7.76 -25.60 -20.18
N PRO A 446 8.06 -24.61 -19.33
CA PRO A 446 9.22 -24.66 -18.46
C PRO A 446 9.16 -25.88 -17.52
N LEU A 447 10.10 -26.79 -17.70
CA LEU A 447 10.27 -28.04 -16.95
C LEU A 447 11.52 -28.04 -16.06
N ASP A 448 12.30 -26.95 -16.06
CA ASP A 448 13.56 -26.88 -15.31
C ASP A 448 13.39 -27.11 -13.80
N SER A 449 14.39 -27.73 -13.17
CA SER A 449 14.37 -28.16 -11.77
C SER A 449 13.26 -29.17 -11.40
N ASN A 450 13.04 -30.20 -12.21
CA ASN A 450 12.22 -31.39 -11.87
C ASN A 450 13.10 -32.66 -11.76
N PRO A 451 12.79 -33.62 -10.86
CA PRO A 451 13.55 -34.86 -10.67
C PRO A 451 13.15 -35.96 -11.69
N LEU A 452 13.35 -35.69 -12.98
CA LEU A 452 12.82 -36.54 -14.06
C LEU A 452 13.36 -37.99 -14.07
N ARG A 453 12.47 -38.93 -14.38
CA ARG A 453 12.72 -40.37 -14.56
C ARG A 453 12.89 -40.67 -16.04
N CYS A 454 14.14 -40.89 -16.45
CA CYS A 454 14.50 -41.10 -17.85
C CYS A 454 14.39 -42.57 -18.27
N THR A 455 13.15 -43.08 -18.31
CA THR A 455 12.79 -44.36 -18.93
C THR A 455 12.20 -44.16 -20.32
N HIS A 456 12.05 -45.23 -21.11
CA HIS A 456 11.38 -45.18 -22.42
C HIS A 456 9.98 -44.53 -22.38
N ALA A 457 9.32 -44.52 -21.21
CA ALA A 457 8.07 -43.80 -21.00
C ALA A 457 8.18 -42.27 -21.21
N LEU A 458 9.35 -41.67 -20.96
CA LEU A 458 9.59 -40.22 -21.10
C LEU A 458 10.23 -39.84 -22.45
N ALA A 459 10.67 -40.80 -23.27
CA ALA A 459 11.38 -40.54 -24.53
C ALA A 459 10.62 -39.62 -25.51
N TRP A 460 9.29 -39.72 -25.55
CA TRP A 460 8.41 -38.85 -26.35
C TRP A 460 8.62 -37.34 -26.10
N LEU A 461 9.10 -36.97 -24.91
CA LEU A 461 9.38 -35.58 -24.55
C LEU A 461 10.68 -35.09 -25.21
N GLN A 462 11.68 -35.95 -25.38
CA GLN A 462 12.85 -35.66 -26.21
C GLN A 462 12.44 -35.52 -27.68
N ASP A 463 11.64 -36.46 -28.20
CA ASP A 463 11.12 -36.38 -29.58
C ASP A 463 10.41 -35.04 -29.86
N TRP A 464 9.69 -34.49 -28.87
CA TRP A 464 9.00 -33.20 -28.98
C TRP A 464 9.92 -31.98 -28.75
N MET A 465 11.01 -32.15 -28.00
CA MET A 465 12.06 -31.13 -27.85
C MET A 465 12.91 -30.99 -29.12
N GLU A 466 13.10 -32.08 -29.87
CA GLU A 466 13.95 -32.14 -31.08
C GLU A 466 13.16 -32.09 -32.40
N GLU A 467 11.83 -32.00 -32.33
CA GLU A 467 10.94 -31.94 -33.50
C GLU A 467 11.22 -30.73 -34.41
N ASP A 468 11.57 -31.00 -35.67
CA ASP A 468 11.88 -29.99 -36.69
C ASP A 468 10.75 -28.96 -36.85
N GLY A 469 11.05 -27.69 -36.53
CA GLY A 469 10.09 -26.59 -36.57
C GLY A 469 9.27 -26.38 -35.30
N SER A 470 9.51 -27.16 -34.23
CA SER A 470 8.97 -26.89 -32.90
C SER A 470 9.36 -25.49 -32.43
N THR A 471 8.40 -24.76 -31.86
CA THR A 471 8.61 -23.41 -31.29
C THR A 471 8.46 -23.40 -29.76
N VAL A 472 8.36 -24.59 -29.15
CA VAL A 472 8.07 -24.75 -27.73
C VAL A 472 9.33 -24.53 -26.89
N THR A 473 9.25 -23.59 -25.93
CA THR A 473 10.34 -23.30 -24.99
C THR A 473 10.19 -24.14 -23.72
N PHE A 474 11.00 -25.20 -23.59
CA PHE A 474 10.89 -26.22 -22.52
C PHE A 474 11.60 -25.87 -21.19
N TYR A 475 12.33 -24.75 -21.11
CA TYR A 475 13.04 -24.33 -19.90
C TYR A 475 13.34 -22.83 -19.89
N LYS A 476 13.64 -22.28 -18.71
CA LYS A 476 14.02 -20.86 -18.54
C LYS A 476 15.49 -20.62 -18.19
N ALA A 477 16.13 -21.59 -17.53
CA ALA A 477 17.45 -21.42 -16.92
C ALA A 477 18.43 -22.53 -17.31
N GLU A 478 18.02 -23.78 -17.13
CA GLU A 478 18.82 -24.98 -17.39
C GLU A 478 17.96 -26.01 -18.14
N GLU A 479 18.53 -26.76 -19.08
CA GLU A 479 17.80 -27.80 -19.81
C GLU A 479 17.31 -28.90 -18.84
N PRO A 480 16.12 -29.52 -19.06
CA PRO A 480 15.64 -30.60 -18.21
C PRO A 480 16.65 -31.75 -18.13
N MET A 481 16.91 -32.23 -16.91
CA MET A 481 17.94 -33.23 -16.61
C MET A 481 17.34 -34.47 -15.93
N CYS A 482 17.94 -35.63 -16.21
CA CYS A 482 17.59 -36.88 -15.54
C CYS A 482 18.01 -36.88 -14.07
N HIS A 483 17.12 -37.36 -13.20
CA HIS A 483 17.41 -37.69 -11.80
C HIS A 483 17.64 -39.20 -11.62
N THR A 484 16.85 -40.02 -12.29
CA THR A 484 16.94 -41.50 -12.30
C THR A 484 16.80 -42.06 -13.72
N PRO A 485 17.38 -43.23 -14.04
CA PRO A 485 18.25 -44.05 -13.17
C PRO A 485 19.62 -43.40 -12.95
N LEU A 486 20.39 -43.94 -11.98
CA LEU A 486 21.68 -43.38 -11.57
C LEU A 486 22.68 -43.22 -12.73
N ARG A 487 22.62 -44.10 -13.74
CA ARG A 487 23.47 -44.07 -14.95
C ARG A 487 23.20 -42.89 -15.90
N LEU A 488 22.03 -42.26 -15.84
CA LEU A 488 21.70 -41.07 -16.63
C LEU A 488 21.71 -39.77 -15.79
N ARG A 489 21.84 -39.87 -14.46
CA ARG A 489 21.67 -38.75 -13.54
C ARG A 489 22.57 -37.55 -13.87
N GLY A 490 21.97 -36.39 -14.09
CA GLY A 490 22.66 -35.14 -14.45
C GLY A 490 22.96 -34.97 -15.94
N ARG A 491 22.57 -35.92 -16.81
CA ARG A 491 22.49 -35.70 -18.26
C ARG A 491 21.22 -34.92 -18.60
N THR A 492 21.29 -34.07 -19.62
CA THR A 492 20.12 -33.36 -20.15
C THR A 492 19.34 -34.25 -21.12
N LEU A 493 18.04 -34.01 -21.31
CA LEU A 493 17.19 -34.87 -22.14
C LEU A 493 17.71 -34.99 -23.59
N SER A 494 18.09 -33.88 -24.23
CA SER A 494 18.60 -33.90 -25.61
C SER A 494 20.05 -34.38 -25.75
N SER A 495 20.61 -34.97 -24.69
CA SER A 495 21.90 -35.65 -24.74
C SER A 495 21.79 -37.19 -24.79
N ILE A 496 20.59 -37.76 -24.69
CA ILE A 496 20.33 -39.19 -24.56
C ILE A 496 20.10 -39.81 -25.95
N SER A 497 20.69 -40.97 -26.25
CA SER A 497 20.35 -41.71 -27.48
C SER A 497 19.16 -42.66 -27.28
N SER A 498 18.52 -43.08 -28.38
CA SER A 498 17.40 -44.05 -28.37
C SER A 498 17.65 -45.28 -27.51
N ASP A 499 18.90 -45.77 -27.55
CA ASP A 499 19.34 -47.03 -26.95
C ASP A 499 19.85 -46.84 -25.51
N GLU A 500 19.95 -45.59 -25.04
CA GLU A 500 20.37 -45.24 -23.69
C GLU A 500 19.19 -44.99 -22.72
N TRP A 501 17.96 -44.90 -23.21
CA TRP A 501 16.78 -44.82 -22.33
C TRP A 501 16.66 -46.07 -21.44
N ALA A 502 15.92 -45.97 -20.34
CA ALA A 502 15.83 -47.05 -19.35
C ALA A 502 14.52 -47.84 -19.42
N ASP A 503 14.60 -49.14 -19.15
CA ASP A 503 13.45 -49.94 -18.76
C ASP A 503 13.03 -49.60 -17.32
N GLU A 504 11.73 -49.65 -17.01
CA GLU A 504 11.22 -49.48 -15.64
C GLU A 504 11.77 -50.56 -14.68
N SER A 505 12.26 -51.70 -15.20
CA SER A 505 12.91 -52.75 -14.42
C SER A 505 14.25 -52.30 -13.82
N GLU A 506 14.98 -51.37 -14.45
CA GLU A 506 16.25 -50.84 -13.92
C GLU A 506 16.06 -50.03 -12.63
N ILE A 507 14.85 -49.49 -12.41
CA ILE A 507 14.54 -48.63 -11.26
C ILE A 507 14.26 -49.48 -9.99
N GLY A 508 13.72 -50.69 -10.15
CA GLY A 508 13.34 -51.54 -9.01
C GLY A 508 14.50 -51.94 -8.08
N ILE A 509 15.74 -51.91 -8.58
CA ILE A 509 16.92 -52.46 -7.90
C ILE A 509 17.40 -51.60 -6.71
N LEU A 510 16.96 -50.34 -6.60
CA LEU A 510 17.37 -49.42 -5.51
C LEU A 510 16.41 -49.37 -4.30
N THR A 511 15.38 -50.23 -4.26
CA THR A 511 14.30 -50.18 -3.27
C THR A 511 14.58 -50.93 -1.95
N GLN A 512 15.73 -50.69 -1.29
CA GLN A 512 15.92 -51.21 0.08
C GLN A 512 16.86 -50.47 1.06
N THR A 513 17.50 -49.35 0.69
CA THR A 513 18.40 -48.61 1.62
C THR A 513 18.06 -47.14 1.85
N ASP A 514 17.60 -46.39 0.85
CA ASP A 514 17.70 -44.92 0.88
C ASP A 514 16.37 -44.15 1.03
N ASP A 515 15.22 -44.82 1.13
CA ASP A 515 13.89 -44.18 1.25
C ASP A 515 13.74 -43.32 2.54
N ALA A 516 14.55 -43.60 3.57
CA ALA A 516 14.64 -42.76 4.78
C ALA A 516 15.31 -41.39 4.53
N SER A 517 16.05 -41.21 3.44
CA SER A 517 16.78 -39.97 3.14
C SER A 517 15.92 -38.95 2.38
N VAL A 518 15.15 -39.40 1.39
CA VAL A 518 14.37 -38.52 0.50
C VAL A 518 13.27 -37.79 1.26
N ARG A 519 12.54 -38.50 2.15
CA ARG A 519 11.51 -37.90 3.02
C ARG A 519 12.05 -36.86 4.02
N ASN A 520 13.35 -36.85 4.30
CA ASN A 520 13.99 -35.83 5.14
C ASN A 520 14.61 -34.67 4.33
N ALA A 521 14.78 -34.81 3.01
CA ALA A 521 15.30 -33.76 2.13
C ALA A 521 14.26 -32.64 1.85
N ALA A 522 12.97 -32.92 2.00
CA ALA A 522 11.88 -31.93 1.94
C ALA A 522 11.74 -31.08 3.24
N GLY A 523 12.50 -31.40 4.29
CA GLY A 523 12.43 -30.69 5.57
C GLY A 523 13.13 -29.33 5.53
N PHE A 524 12.36 -28.23 5.63
CA PHE A 524 12.87 -26.86 5.75
C PHE A 524 13.50 -26.58 7.14
N GLY A 525 14.58 -27.30 7.48
CA GLY A 525 15.34 -27.19 8.71
C GLY A 525 16.32 -26.01 8.70
N GLY A 526 16.09 -25.00 9.53
CA GLY A 526 16.92 -23.80 9.58
C GLY A 526 18.30 -24.01 10.23
N GLY A 527 19.39 -23.85 9.47
CA GLY A 527 20.76 -23.91 9.98
C GLY A 527 21.69 -22.87 9.35
N MET A 528 21.83 -21.69 9.97
CA MET A 528 22.81 -20.68 9.51
C MET A 528 24.23 -21.00 10.00
N ALA A 529 24.94 -21.83 9.25
CA ALA A 529 26.41 -21.80 9.26
C ALA A 529 26.89 -20.42 8.75
N ARG A 530 27.92 -19.87 9.38
CA ARG A 530 28.58 -18.62 8.96
C ARG A 530 29.99 -18.96 8.49
N ASP A 531 30.23 -18.84 7.20
CA ASP A 531 31.59 -18.72 6.66
C ASP A 531 31.71 -17.53 5.71
N GLN A 532 32.95 -17.08 5.51
CA GLN A 532 33.26 -15.82 4.83
C GLN A 532 33.47 -16.05 3.32
N PRO A 533 33.08 -15.11 2.44
CA PRO A 533 33.40 -15.19 1.03
C PRO A 533 34.90 -14.94 0.78
N PRO A 534 35.54 -15.66 -0.16
CA PRO A 534 36.96 -15.48 -0.49
C PRO A 534 37.24 -14.17 -1.22
N GLU A 535 38.49 -13.71 -1.16
CA GLU A 535 38.93 -12.44 -1.74
C GLU A 535 38.93 -12.42 -3.28
N ALA A 536 38.49 -11.29 -3.86
CA ALA A 536 38.45 -11.10 -5.30
C ALA A 536 39.80 -10.58 -5.86
N ARG A 537 40.41 -11.33 -6.79
CA ARG A 537 41.52 -10.81 -7.62
C ARG A 537 41.00 -9.72 -8.58
N LYS A 538 41.82 -8.68 -8.80
CA LYS A 538 41.50 -7.54 -9.69
C LYS A 538 41.66 -7.92 -11.16
N PRO A 539 40.73 -7.55 -12.06
CA PRO A 539 40.97 -7.50 -13.50
C PRO A 539 41.61 -6.16 -13.92
N GLU A 540 42.36 -6.16 -15.03
CA GLU A 540 42.96 -4.96 -15.62
C GLU A 540 42.05 -4.26 -16.67
N LYS A 541 42.60 -3.26 -17.38
CA LYS A 541 41.85 -2.23 -18.11
C LYS A 541 41.66 -2.58 -19.60
N GLY A 542 40.45 -2.43 -20.15
CA GLY A 542 40.21 -2.56 -21.60
C GLY A 542 38.88 -2.00 -22.12
N ALA A 543 38.94 -1.19 -23.18
CA ALA A 543 37.90 -0.86 -24.19
C ALA A 543 36.40 -0.73 -23.80
N LYS A 544 36.00 0.53 -23.53
CA LYS A 544 34.68 1.20 -23.71
C LYS A 544 33.60 0.52 -24.60
N VAL A 545 32.37 0.40 -24.08
CA VAL A 545 31.09 0.79 -24.73
C VAL A 545 30.19 1.48 -23.67
N LYS A 546 29.20 2.30 -24.06
CA LYS A 546 28.38 3.16 -23.15
C LYS A 546 26.92 2.70 -23.00
N ALA A 547 26.37 2.87 -21.79
CA ALA A 547 24.94 3.03 -21.41
C ALA A 547 23.97 1.88 -21.82
N TYR A 548 23.07 1.39 -20.95
CA TYR A 548 22.05 2.14 -20.21
C TYR A 548 21.74 1.54 -18.81
N SER A 549 20.82 2.18 -18.07
CA SER A 549 20.11 1.70 -16.86
C SER A 549 20.94 1.28 -15.63
N LYS A 550 20.98 2.15 -14.60
CA LYS A 550 21.35 1.79 -13.22
C LYS A 550 20.54 2.61 -12.20
N LYS A 551 19.42 2.09 -11.70
CA LYS A 551 18.67 2.77 -10.60
C LYS A 551 17.78 1.93 -9.65
N TYR A 552 17.79 0.60 -9.70
CA TYR A 552 16.92 -0.25 -8.86
C TYR A 552 17.66 -1.37 -8.08
N ARG A 553 18.70 -1.03 -7.30
CA ARG A 553 19.40 -2.02 -6.42
C ARG A 553 19.93 -1.40 -5.12
N GLY A 554 19.04 -0.84 -4.29
CA GLY A 554 19.43 -0.14 -3.03
C GLY A 554 18.34 -0.03 -1.94
N ARG A 555 17.24 -0.79 -2.07
CA ARG A 555 16.11 -0.80 -1.12
C ARG A 555 15.99 -2.17 -0.42
N ASP A 556 15.88 -3.20 -1.24
CA ASP A 556 15.71 -4.62 -0.91
C ASP A 556 16.55 -5.16 0.28
N GLU A 557 17.84 -4.83 0.40
CA GLU A 557 18.66 -5.29 1.53
C GLU A 557 18.26 -4.72 2.89
N ARG A 558 17.67 -3.52 2.94
CA ARG A 558 17.16 -2.94 4.20
C ARG A 558 15.84 -3.59 4.59
N ASP A 559 14.97 -3.82 3.62
CA ASP A 559 13.67 -4.46 3.83
C ASP A 559 13.89 -5.92 4.29
N LYS A 560 14.83 -6.66 3.68
CA LYS A 560 15.25 -8.01 4.11
C LYS A 560 15.87 -8.03 5.53
N LYS A 561 16.67 -7.04 5.92
CA LYS A 561 17.17 -6.90 7.31
C LYS A 561 16.07 -6.57 8.31
N GLN A 562 15.08 -5.76 7.92
CA GLN A 562 13.96 -5.37 8.78
C GLN A 562 12.92 -6.49 8.93
N ALA A 563 12.71 -7.30 7.90
CA ALA A 563 11.91 -8.53 7.95
C ALA A 563 12.51 -9.56 8.92
N LYS A 564 13.80 -9.91 8.77
CA LYS A 564 14.49 -10.82 9.70
C LYS A 564 14.45 -10.33 11.16
N LYS A 565 14.51 -9.01 11.40
CA LYS A 565 14.36 -8.44 12.74
C LYS A 565 12.93 -8.55 13.29
N LYS A 566 11.89 -8.48 12.46
CA LYS A 566 10.49 -8.72 12.86
C LYS A 566 10.26 -10.20 13.22
N ALA A 567 10.69 -11.13 12.37
CA ALA A 567 10.52 -12.57 12.61
C ALA A 567 11.06 -13.00 13.99
N TRP A 568 12.30 -12.60 14.29
CA TRP A 568 12.95 -12.88 15.58
C TRP A 568 12.22 -12.30 16.81
N HIS A 569 11.51 -11.17 16.67
CA HIS A 569 10.68 -10.65 17.76
C HIS A 569 9.38 -11.45 17.94
N ASN A 570 8.79 -11.96 16.86
CA ASN A 570 7.58 -12.78 16.91
C ASN A 570 7.87 -14.15 17.55
N GLU A 571 8.97 -14.81 17.19
CA GLU A 571 9.42 -16.06 17.83
C GLU A 571 9.61 -15.88 19.35
N ILE A 572 10.19 -14.74 19.77
CA ILE A 572 10.40 -14.41 21.18
C ILE A 572 9.08 -14.19 21.94
N GLU A 573 8.04 -13.64 21.32
CA GLU A 573 6.72 -13.53 21.96
C GLU A 573 5.94 -14.85 21.94
N LEU A 574 6.09 -15.68 20.91
CA LEU A 574 5.51 -17.02 20.85
C LEU A 574 6.09 -17.91 21.97
N ALA A 575 7.42 -17.95 22.11
CA ALA A 575 8.09 -18.67 23.19
C ALA A 575 7.72 -18.15 24.61
N LYS A 576 7.29 -16.88 24.73
CA LYS A 576 6.74 -16.32 25.98
C LYS A 576 5.28 -16.73 26.21
N SER A 577 4.48 -16.94 25.18
CA SER A 577 3.08 -17.40 25.30
C SER A 577 3.03 -18.87 25.71
N GLU A 578 3.85 -19.73 25.09
CA GLU A 578 3.96 -21.14 25.43
C GLU A 578 4.45 -21.37 26.87
N ARG A 579 5.45 -20.58 27.32
CA ARG A 579 5.92 -20.61 28.71
C ARG A 579 4.88 -20.14 29.73
N LYS A 580 3.85 -19.39 29.31
CA LYS A 580 2.66 -19.12 30.14
C LYS A 580 1.68 -20.29 30.10
N SER A 581 1.43 -20.87 28.92
CA SER A 581 0.49 -21.99 28.73
C SER A 581 0.93 -23.26 29.50
N LYS A 582 2.22 -23.63 29.44
CA LYS A 582 2.77 -24.74 30.23
C LYS A 582 2.61 -24.53 31.74
N LYS A 583 2.67 -23.28 32.23
CA LYS A 583 2.45 -22.95 33.65
C LYS A 583 1.02 -23.07 34.17
N VAL A 584 0.04 -23.40 33.30
CA VAL A 584 -1.37 -23.60 33.68
C VAL A 584 -1.74 -25.09 33.80
N LYS A 585 -0.95 -26.02 33.25
CA LYS A 585 -1.28 -27.46 33.25
C LYS A 585 -0.77 -28.26 34.48
N ASP A 586 0.09 -27.68 35.31
CA ASP A 586 0.70 -28.38 36.47
C ASP A 586 -0.07 -28.22 37.80
N VAL A 587 -1.31 -27.70 37.80
CA VAL A 587 -2.06 -27.37 39.03
C VAL A 587 -3.37 -28.20 39.19
N GLN A 588 -3.52 -29.30 38.45
CA GLN A 588 -4.65 -30.24 38.61
C GLN A 588 -4.22 -31.72 38.63
N LYS A 589 -3.60 -32.14 39.73
CA LYS A 589 -3.58 -33.56 40.17
C LYS A 589 -3.82 -33.63 41.69
N GLY A 590 -5.04 -34.01 42.08
CA GLY A 590 -5.46 -34.11 43.49
C GLY A 590 -6.72 -34.97 43.67
N LYS A 591 -6.54 -36.15 44.26
CA LYS A 591 -7.56 -37.10 44.78
C LYS A 591 -8.46 -36.42 45.85
N PHE A 592 -9.65 -36.87 46.28
CA PHE A 592 -10.50 -38.10 46.20
C PHE A 592 -11.91 -37.70 46.79
N PRO A 593 -12.93 -38.57 47.06
CA PRO A 593 -13.27 -39.93 46.58
C PRO A 593 -14.77 -40.15 46.18
N GLU A 594 -15.03 -41.33 45.60
CA GLU A 594 -16.24 -42.20 45.58
C GLU A 594 -17.65 -41.75 46.05
N LYS A 595 -18.66 -42.17 45.26
CA LYS A 595 -19.68 -43.16 45.74
C LYS A 595 -20.32 -43.96 44.60
N LYS A 596 -21.00 -45.07 44.93
CA LYS A 596 -21.48 -46.14 44.02
C LYS A 596 -22.98 -46.02 43.71
N SER A 597 -23.39 -46.44 42.50
CA SER A 597 -24.53 -47.36 42.28
C SER A 597 -24.63 -47.83 40.82
N SER A 598 -25.34 -48.95 40.66
CA SER A 598 -25.76 -49.70 39.47
C SER A 598 -26.60 -48.90 38.43
N GLU A 599 -27.03 -49.41 37.27
CA GLU A 599 -27.32 -50.82 36.88
C GLU A 599 -27.23 -51.13 35.37
N SER A 600 -27.26 -52.44 35.09
CA SER A 600 -27.37 -53.25 33.86
C SER A 600 -28.01 -52.71 32.54
N GLU A 601 -27.43 -53.16 31.41
CA GLU A 601 -28.10 -53.76 30.22
C GLU A 601 -28.96 -52.86 29.27
N GLN A 602 -29.26 -53.21 28.00
CA GLN A 602 -29.08 -54.46 27.20
C GLN A 602 -28.95 -54.19 25.67
N ARG A 603 -28.27 -55.09 24.93
CA ARG A 603 -28.49 -55.61 23.52
C ARG A 603 -29.23 -54.73 22.47
N SER A 604 -28.65 -54.37 21.30
CA SER A 604 -28.47 -55.16 20.04
C SER A 604 -29.79 -55.59 19.31
N ALA A 605 -29.96 -55.62 17.98
CA ALA A 605 -28.99 -55.58 16.85
C ALA A 605 -29.65 -55.33 15.46
N VAL A 606 -28.81 -55.03 14.43
CA VAL A 606 -28.88 -55.43 12.99
C VAL A 606 -30.15 -55.21 12.12
N GLY A 607 -29.99 -54.66 10.89
CA GLY A 607 -31.00 -54.75 9.82
C GLY A 607 -30.73 -53.93 8.53
N LYS A 608 -30.41 -54.60 7.42
CA LYS A 608 -30.29 -54.14 6.00
C LYS A 608 -30.43 -55.40 5.10
N PRO A 609 -30.61 -55.35 3.75
CA PRO A 609 -30.73 -54.22 2.81
C PRO A 609 -31.85 -54.39 1.72
N THR A 610 -31.70 -53.72 0.57
CA THR A 610 -32.24 -53.98 -0.81
C THR A 610 -33.71 -53.72 -1.18
N ALA A 611 -33.91 -52.89 -2.22
CA ALA A 611 -34.49 -53.29 -3.53
C ALA A 611 -34.24 -52.18 -4.59
N GLN A 612 -34.31 -52.51 -5.89
CA GLN A 612 -34.21 -51.57 -7.04
C GLN A 612 -35.49 -51.61 -7.89
N ALA A 613 -35.83 -50.50 -8.57
CA ALA A 613 -36.52 -50.50 -9.87
C ALA A 613 -36.49 -49.10 -10.52
N SER A 614 -36.47 -49.03 -11.84
CA SER A 614 -36.59 -47.81 -12.67
C SER A 614 -37.74 -47.97 -13.67
N LEU A 615 -38.30 -46.87 -14.21
CA LEU A 615 -39.12 -46.90 -15.44
C LEU A 615 -39.32 -45.52 -16.11
N VAL A 616 -38.63 -45.36 -17.25
CA VAL A 616 -38.88 -44.60 -18.49
C VAL A 616 -40.06 -43.58 -18.59
N GLU A 617 -39.71 -42.29 -18.69
CA GLU A 617 -40.01 -41.31 -19.78
C GLU A 617 -41.21 -41.49 -20.78
N GLU A 618 -41.99 -40.43 -21.08
CA GLU A 618 -42.01 -39.72 -22.39
C GLU A 618 -43.09 -38.60 -22.52
N ARG A 619 -42.96 -37.79 -23.60
CA ARG A 619 -43.97 -36.97 -24.32
C ARG A 619 -44.27 -35.52 -23.92
N ALA A 620 -44.72 -34.72 -24.91
CA ALA A 620 -44.32 -33.31 -25.04
C ALA A 620 -45.35 -32.29 -25.59
N LYS A 621 -45.11 -31.01 -25.27
CA LYS A 621 -45.39 -29.73 -25.99
C LYS A 621 -46.74 -29.49 -26.70
N LEU A 622 -47.38 -28.35 -26.38
CA LEU A 622 -48.23 -27.58 -27.31
C LEU A 622 -48.14 -26.05 -27.05
N LEU A 623 -48.74 -25.21 -27.91
CA LEU A 623 -48.26 -23.84 -28.18
C LEU A 623 -49.36 -22.73 -28.26
N ASN A 624 -49.09 -21.61 -27.56
CA ASN A 624 -49.24 -20.19 -27.96
C ASN A 624 -50.60 -19.47 -28.22
N ARG A 625 -50.64 -18.20 -27.75
CA ARG A 625 -51.29 -16.97 -28.31
C ARG A 625 -52.83 -16.73 -28.29
N ALA A 626 -53.24 -15.80 -27.42
CA ALA A 626 -54.15 -14.66 -27.70
C ALA A 626 -54.07 -13.65 -26.52
N LYS A 627 -54.38 -12.34 -26.59
CA LYS A 627 -54.48 -11.33 -27.67
C LYS A 627 -54.27 -9.94 -27.00
N ALA A 628 -53.89 -8.90 -27.74
CA ALA A 628 -53.68 -7.55 -27.18
C ALA A 628 -54.87 -6.59 -27.43
N GLY A 629 -55.14 -5.68 -26.50
CA GLY A 629 -56.12 -4.58 -26.62
C GLY A 629 -55.51 -3.24 -26.19
N LYS A 630 -55.64 -2.20 -27.01
CA LYS A 630 -55.10 -0.85 -26.75
C LYS A 630 -56.22 0.11 -26.35
N MET A 631 -55.90 1.14 -25.56
CA MET A 631 -56.23 2.53 -25.94
C MET A 631 -55.30 3.56 -25.28
N LYS A 632 -55.04 4.66 -25.99
CA LYS A 632 -54.35 5.88 -25.52
C LYS A 632 -55.25 7.08 -25.86
N ARG A 633 -55.29 8.11 -25.00
CA ARG A 633 -54.95 9.52 -25.33
C ARG A 633 -55.44 10.56 -24.29
N LYS A 634 -54.55 11.53 -23.99
CA LYS A 634 -54.77 12.98 -23.71
C LYS A 634 -55.76 13.39 -22.59
N GLY A 635 -55.56 14.47 -21.81
CA GLY A 635 -54.40 15.37 -21.65
C GLY A 635 -54.71 16.88 -21.80
N ARG A 636 -54.77 17.62 -20.68
CA ARG A 636 -54.65 19.10 -20.48
C ARG A 636 -54.60 19.34 -18.94
N LYS A 637 -53.65 20.07 -18.36
CA LYS A 637 -53.40 21.54 -18.27
C LYS A 637 -54.32 22.31 -17.30
N GLY A 638 -53.70 23.01 -16.33
CA GLY A 638 -54.30 23.97 -15.38
C GLY A 638 -54.52 23.39 -13.96
N GLY A 639 -54.30 24.13 -12.86
CA GLY A 639 -53.61 25.43 -12.73
C GLY A 639 -53.82 26.17 -11.40
N MET A 640 -52.73 26.66 -10.80
CA MET A 640 -52.62 27.78 -9.83
C MET A 640 -53.31 27.75 -8.44
N LYS A 641 -52.54 28.17 -7.41
CA LYS A 641 -52.94 28.70 -6.08
C LYS A 641 -53.63 27.70 -5.13
N GLY A 642 -53.54 27.82 -3.79
CA GLY A 642 -52.71 28.70 -2.95
C GLY A 642 -53.32 28.91 -1.55
N GLY A 643 -52.56 28.68 -0.46
CA GLY A 643 -53.07 28.80 0.91
C GLY A 643 -51.97 29.02 1.97
N LYS A 644 -52.29 29.75 3.05
CA LYS A 644 -51.34 30.16 4.12
C LYS A 644 -51.95 30.00 5.53
N ARG A 645 -51.08 30.00 6.55
CA ARG A 645 -51.29 30.44 7.96
C ARG A 645 -52.21 29.61 8.90
N ARG A 646 -51.60 28.95 9.89
CA ARG A 646 -51.46 29.35 11.34
C ARG A 646 -50.70 28.21 12.05
N ARG A 647 -49.72 28.39 12.95
CA ARG A 647 -49.51 29.26 14.14
C ARG A 647 -50.46 28.96 15.31
N GLY A 648 -49.95 28.19 16.29
CA GLY A 648 -50.47 28.01 17.65
C GLY A 648 -49.30 27.98 18.64
N GLN A 649 -49.51 28.35 19.91
CA GLN A 649 -48.43 28.53 20.90
C GLN A 649 -48.83 28.02 22.30
N ARG A 650 -47.80 27.57 23.04
CA ARG A 650 -47.66 27.61 24.51
C ARG A 650 -48.77 27.02 25.39
N ALA A 651 -48.37 26.03 26.21
CA ALA A 651 -48.72 26.03 27.64
C ALA A 651 -47.53 25.53 28.48
N ARG A 652 -47.11 26.31 29.48
CA ARG A 652 -46.33 25.83 30.64
C ARG A 652 -47.32 25.70 31.81
N LYS A 653 -47.06 24.78 32.75
CA LYS A 653 -47.40 24.97 34.16
C LYS A 653 -46.58 24.05 35.06
N ASP A 654 -45.85 24.64 35.99
CA ASP A 654 -45.11 23.95 37.03
C ASP A 654 -46.03 23.40 38.13
N ARG A 655 -45.57 22.39 38.87
CA ARG A 655 -45.94 22.26 40.30
C ARG A 655 -44.81 21.63 41.11
N LYS A 656 -44.50 22.27 42.25
CA LYS A 656 -43.48 21.85 43.22
C LYS A 656 -44.06 20.86 44.24
N GLY A 657 -43.20 20.05 44.86
CA GLY A 657 -43.24 19.92 46.32
C GLY A 657 -42.97 18.55 46.95
N LYS A 658 -42.01 18.54 47.89
CA LYS A 658 -41.82 17.61 49.03
C LYS A 658 -41.47 16.14 48.65
N GLY A 659 -40.52 15.43 49.25
CA GLY A 659 -39.55 15.77 50.32
C GLY A 659 -39.77 14.97 51.61
N LYS A 660 -38.82 14.08 51.98
CA LYS A 660 -38.71 13.41 53.29
C LYS A 660 -37.26 12.98 53.59
N LYS A 661 -36.94 12.67 54.86
CA LYS A 661 -35.58 12.41 55.39
C LYS A 661 -35.51 11.09 56.18
N GLY A 662 -34.36 10.42 56.13
CA GLY A 662 -33.84 9.42 57.09
C GLY A 662 -32.39 9.09 56.69
N LYS A 663 -31.33 9.20 57.50
CA LYS A 663 -31.02 8.73 58.87
C LYS A 663 -31.06 7.19 58.99
N GLY A 664 -29.96 6.48 59.27
CA GLY A 664 -28.54 6.87 59.36
C GLY A 664 -27.69 5.96 60.28
N ARG A 665 -26.42 6.35 60.55
CA ARG A 665 -25.40 5.69 61.42
C ARG A 665 -24.79 4.39 60.83
N ASN A 666 -23.53 3.98 61.13
CA ASN A 666 -22.50 4.55 62.02
C ASN A 666 -21.04 4.21 61.61
N ARG A 667 -20.07 5.05 62.05
CA ARG A 667 -18.72 4.80 62.65
C ARG A 667 -18.03 3.43 62.45
N ARG A 668 -16.69 3.25 62.37
CA ARG A 668 -15.40 3.99 62.67
C ARG A 668 -14.26 3.19 61.94
N ARG A 669 -12.95 3.50 61.86
CA ARG A 669 -12.03 4.68 61.91
C ARG A 669 -10.63 4.17 61.49
N LYS A 670 -9.89 4.85 60.58
CA LYS A 670 -8.41 5.03 60.61
C LYS A 670 -7.93 5.98 59.49
N GLU A 671 -6.82 6.67 59.72
CA GLU A 671 -6.28 7.76 58.89
C GLU A 671 -5.25 7.31 57.86
N LYS A 672 -5.04 8.12 56.79
CA LYS A 672 -3.69 8.53 56.34
C LYS A 672 -3.67 9.70 55.35
N LYS A 673 -3.07 10.80 55.83
CA LYS A 673 -2.36 11.94 55.20
C LYS A 673 -2.44 12.19 53.67
N ASN A 674 -2.54 13.47 53.33
CA ASN A 674 -2.52 14.08 51.99
C ASN A 674 -1.34 13.61 51.10
N ARG A 675 -1.57 13.61 49.78
CA ARG A 675 -0.50 13.56 48.76
C ARG A 675 -0.12 14.99 48.29
N PRO A 676 1.17 15.33 48.14
CA PRO A 676 1.60 16.60 47.55
C PRO A 676 1.41 16.62 46.02
N SER A 677 1.54 17.82 45.42
CA SER A 677 1.26 18.05 44.00
C SER A 677 2.44 17.68 43.07
N LYS A 678 2.26 17.80 41.75
CA LYS A 678 3.24 17.34 40.75
C LYS A 678 4.59 18.08 40.78
N LYS A 679 4.68 19.31 41.30
CA LYS A 679 5.90 20.14 41.22
C LYS A 679 7.11 19.55 41.99
N ASP A 680 6.90 18.71 43.00
CA ASP A 680 8.00 18.12 43.79
C ASP A 680 8.75 16.96 43.10
N ARG A 681 8.32 16.52 41.91
CA ARG A 681 8.96 15.38 41.21
C ARG A 681 10.07 15.77 40.22
N GLU A 682 10.09 17.02 39.74
CA GLU A 682 11.08 17.49 38.76
C GLU A 682 12.49 17.66 39.38
N ARG A 683 12.57 18.18 40.60
CA ARG A 683 13.82 18.64 41.24
C ARG A 683 14.73 17.52 41.78
N LYS A 684 14.39 16.24 41.55
CA LYS A 684 15.10 15.07 42.13
C LYS A 684 15.75 14.12 41.11
N ARG A 685 15.86 14.51 39.84
CA ARG A 685 16.53 13.71 38.78
C ARG A 685 17.82 14.29 38.20
N ARG A 686 18.18 15.54 38.52
CA ARG A 686 19.51 16.14 38.22
C ARG A 686 20.39 16.16 39.47
N ARG A 687 21.06 15.04 39.79
CA ARG A 687 22.30 14.90 40.61
C ARG A 687 22.56 13.42 40.95
N ARG A 688 23.37 12.75 40.12
CA ARG A 688 24.27 11.63 40.50
C ARG A 688 25.18 11.35 39.29
N ILE A 689 26.47 11.59 39.48
CA ILE A 689 27.54 11.50 38.48
C ILE A 689 28.59 10.52 39.02
N THR A 690 29.14 9.71 38.10
CA THR A 690 30.35 8.85 38.14
C THR A 690 30.79 8.09 39.39
N THR A 691 31.10 6.80 39.18
CA THR A 691 32.30 6.05 39.64
C THR A 691 32.28 4.66 38.97
N TYR A 692 33.35 4.04 38.44
CA TYR A 692 34.75 4.47 38.20
C TYR A 692 35.49 3.45 37.28
N LYS A 693 36.35 3.90 36.32
CA LYS A 693 37.64 3.32 35.81
C LYS A 693 37.72 1.83 35.32
N SER A 694 38.70 1.35 34.50
CA SER A 694 39.90 1.90 33.79
C SER A 694 40.47 0.89 32.72
N LYS A 695 41.50 1.31 31.94
CA LYS A 695 42.38 0.61 30.97
C LYS A 695 41.82 0.41 29.54
N ARG A 696 42.54 0.62 28.42
CA ARG A 696 43.87 1.23 28.07
C ARG A 696 43.60 2.47 27.14
N GLY A 697 44.45 3.46 26.83
CA GLY A 697 45.92 3.60 26.77
C GLY A 697 46.43 3.44 25.31
N GLY A 698 47.14 4.37 24.65
CA GLY A 698 47.59 5.74 24.98
C GLY A 698 48.41 6.38 23.83
N GLY A 699 48.91 7.63 23.98
CA GLY A 699 49.69 8.41 22.98
C GLY A 699 48.83 9.05 21.86
N GLU A 700 49.18 10.17 21.21
CA GLU A 700 50.21 11.25 21.32
C GLU A 700 49.44 12.57 20.97
N GLU A 701 49.61 13.73 21.62
CA GLU A 701 50.70 14.74 21.61
C GLU A 701 50.78 15.62 20.33
N GLU A 702 51.33 16.84 20.45
CA GLU A 702 51.31 18.00 19.49
C GLU A 702 49.94 18.71 19.26
N ASP A 703 49.85 20.03 19.00
CA ASP A 703 50.53 21.23 19.56
C ASP A 703 49.81 22.52 19.04
N GLY A 704 50.14 23.71 19.57
CA GLY A 704 49.65 25.04 19.15
C GLY A 704 48.44 25.56 19.94
N GLU A 705 48.55 26.67 20.69
CA GLU A 705 48.74 28.09 20.29
C GLU A 705 47.47 28.74 19.67
N ASP A 706 47.05 29.97 20.00
CA ASP A 706 47.12 30.78 21.25
C ASP A 706 46.19 32.02 21.03
N ASP A 707 46.41 33.16 21.70
CA ASP A 707 45.77 34.49 21.48
C ASP A 707 44.26 34.61 21.84
N ASP A 708 43.97 34.50 23.14
CA ASP A 708 43.63 35.60 24.06
C ASP A 708 42.86 36.88 23.60
N ASP A 709 42.44 37.63 24.63
CA ASP A 709 41.98 39.03 24.70
C ASP A 709 40.60 39.44 24.13
N ASP A 710 39.88 40.40 24.74
CA ASP A 710 39.61 40.63 26.17
C ASP A 710 38.48 41.68 26.29
N ASN A 711 37.73 41.66 27.41
CA ASN A 711 37.02 42.81 28.03
C ASN A 711 35.95 43.57 27.19
N ASP A 712 35.10 44.44 27.75
CA ASP A 712 34.34 44.42 29.02
C ASP A 712 33.18 45.45 28.88
N ASP A 713 32.33 45.55 29.91
CA ASP A 713 31.49 46.70 30.28
C ASP A 713 30.40 47.19 29.28
N ASP A 714 29.41 47.97 29.73
CA ASP A 714 28.42 47.75 30.81
C ASP A 714 27.28 48.79 30.56
N ASP A 715 26.25 48.83 31.42
CA ASP A 715 25.32 49.97 31.62
C ASP A 715 24.42 50.46 30.44
N ASP A 716 23.23 51.04 30.63
CA ASP A 716 22.18 50.85 31.66
C ASP A 716 20.85 51.47 31.12
N ASP A 717 19.77 51.40 31.91
CA ASP A 717 18.61 52.34 31.98
C ASP A 717 17.70 52.63 30.74
N ASP A 718 16.40 52.94 30.89
CA ASP A 718 15.37 52.50 31.87
C ASP A 718 13.96 52.84 31.30
N ASP A 719 12.92 52.79 32.15
CA ASP A 719 11.59 53.44 32.07
C ASP A 719 10.52 52.89 31.09
N ASP A 720 9.57 52.14 31.70
CA ASP A 720 8.12 52.38 31.76
C ASP A 720 7.30 52.87 30.52
N ASP A 721 6.19 52.16 30.25
CA ASP A 721 4.86 52.68 30.62
C ASP A 721 3.82 51.54 30.78
N ASP A 722 2.78 51.77 31.58
CA ASP A 722 1.78 50.79 32.03
C ASP A 722 0.50 50.81 31.17
N ASN A 723 -0.18 49.66 31.01
CA ASN A 723 -1.66 49.56 31.07
C ASN A 723 -2.20 48.12 30.87
N ASN A 724 -2.32 47.43 32.01
CA ASN A 724 -3.57 46.78 32.47
C ASN A 724 -4.81 46.74 31.52
N LEU A 725 -5.30 45.53 31.18
CA LEU A 725 -6.74 45.23 31.07
C LEU A 725 -7.04 43.72 31.07
N ALA A 726 -8.15 43.31 31.69
CA ALA A 726 -8.56 41.91 31.83
C ALA A 726 -10.08 41.74 31.72
N LEU A 727 -10.52 40.49 31.47
CA LEU A 727 -11.92 40.05 31.22
C LEU A 727 -12.46 40.52 29.86
N VAL A 728 -13.36 39.80 29.18
CA VAL A 728 -14.26 38.71 29.61
C VAL A 728 -13.99 37.39 28.86
#